data_AF-A0A2N2YX81-F1
#
_entry.id   AF-A0A2N2YX81-F1
#
_cell.length_a   1.000
_cell.length_b   1.000
_cell.length_c   1.000
_cell.angle_alpha   90.00
_cell.angle_beta   90.00
_cell.angle_gamma   90.00
#
_symmetry.space_group_name_H-M   'P 1'
#
loop_
_entity.id
_entity.type
_entity.pdbx_description
1 polymer ?
#
loop_
_entity_poly.entity_id
_entity_poly.type
_entity_poly.pdbx_seq_one_letter_code
_entity_poly.pdbx_strand_id
1 'polypeptide(L)'
;MENIINVGIQKKLIKIDAEQNSITYLHQNKKRNYNNPEEKVQAETFLTLALIYNYPVERIKNYVSVQMGSETKEADIIVYNDDDCESTFIVIECKKQEITDQEFNKAVDQAYSYAVAEGAKYVWVTSKIKNEYYEVPEKKPKSRISIPDVPLYGVKKLAPYKFVKGGIAQTETEVLAEEEGEYKSQKFFELEVVSESELTRIFIQAHQALWGGGQRNPSVAFDELDKLIFCKIWDEKHPRKNGEPYQFQIFRDESPSDLLERIKGLYEEGRTKDKEVFKEDVNLNPEEAQTIVKYLQRVNLNKTDLDSKGKAFETFMGSYFRGDFGQYFTPRNIVKFIVDSLPIKNDSLVLDTSCGSGGFLLFALDKVRQQADDYYEHKSIENYKHWHDFAEKNLYGIEINEQIARTAKMNMIIHDDGHTNVIAADGLLSDEELRERSKNKNFVYNSFDFIITNPPFGSSIKQTEKAYMHQYSLGRKELDWLNWKNAKEETIRDSQSTEILFLEQCYKFLKPHGYLAIVIPDGILTNSSLQYVRDNIEEMYRIIAVVSLPQTAFTANGAGVKSSVLFVRKNDEKVSQKITALKQKLKEKLKTDSKYIETILEWEKEKNAAIKKLEETAKKANPKASKKEIGELIKDDKIKIQNEFNDKVSDFKDEMIDKYFAGKVGIFEDYQIFMAIAEDIGYDATGRETGNNELVDIAKELYRFINHINETEKL
;
A
#
# COMPACT_ATOMS: atom_id res chain seq x y z
N MET A 1 -6.33 -27.11 12.34
CA MET A 1 -6.11 -26.89 13.78
C MET A 1 -7.46 -26.92 14.48
N GLU A 2 -7.65 -27.79 15.48
CA GLU A 2 -8.87 -27.80 16.27
C GLU A 2 -8.87 -26.62 17.25
N ASN A 3 -9.96 -25.85 17.26
CA ASN A 3 -10.17 -24.76 18.21
C ASN A 3 -10.17 -25.30 19.65
N ILE A 4 -9.45 -24.66 20.59
CA ILE A 4 -9.38 -25.08 22.00
C ILE A 4 -10.78 -25.24 22.64
N ILE A 5 -11.75 -24.44 22.20
CA ILE A 5 -13.17 -24.57 22.59
C ILE A 5 -13.72 -25.95 22.22
N ASN A 6 -13.44 -26.45 21.00
CA ASN A 6 -13.90 -27.75 20.54
C ASN A 6 -13.28 -28.88 21.37
N VAL A 7 -11.97 -28.78 21.67
CA VAL A 7 -11.29 -29.73 22.55
C VAL A 7 -11.91 -29.71 23.96
N GLY A 8 -12.23 -28.53 24.48
CA GLY A 8 -12.94 -28.36 25.76
C GLY A 8 -14.32 -29.01 25.78
N ILE A 9 -15.08 -28.93 24.68
CA ILE A 9 -16.38 -29.60 24.53
C ILE A 9 -16.19 -31.12 24.47
N GLN A 10 -15.25 -31.62 23.66
CA GLN A 10 -14.96 -33.05 23.53
C GLN A 10 -14.52 -33.67 24.86
N LYS A 11 -13.65 -32.97 25.62
CA LYS A 11 -13.19 -33.38 26.96
C LYS A 11 -14.21 -33.14 28.07
N LYS A 12 -15.42 -32.65 27.75
CA LYS A 12 -16.50 -32.36 28.71
C LYS A 12 -16.06 -31.40 29.83
N LEU A 13 -15.22 -30.42 29.51
CA LEU A 13 -14.86 -29.33 30.41
C LEU A 13 -15.89 -28.20 30.36
N ILE A 14 -16.40 -27.93 29.15
CA ILE A 14 -17.45 -26.93 28.89
C ILE A 14 -18.56 -27.53 28.02
N LYS A 15 -19.73 -26.90 28.04
CA LYS A 15 -20.84 -27.19 27.14
C LYS A 15 -21.40 -25.88 26.59
N ILE A 16 -21.49 -25.76 25.28
CA ILE A 16 -22.17 -24.64 24.60
C ILE A 16 -23.54 -25.16 24.13
N ASP A 17 -24.59 -24.35 24.26
CA ASP A 17 -25.91 -24.71 23.74
C ASP A 17 -25.95 -24.70 22.20
N ALA A 18 -26.99 -25.33 21.62
CA ALA A 18 -27.11 -25.48 20.17
C ALA A 18 -27.21 -24.14 19.42
N GLU A 19 -27.71 -23.10 20.10
CA GLU A 19 -27.85 -21.74 19.56
C GLU A 19 -26.61 -20.85 19.81
N GLN A 20 -25.56 -21.38 20.46
CA GLN A 20 -24.35 -20.64 20.87
C GLN A 20 -24.60 -19.40 21.74
N ASN A 21 -25.74 -19.35 22.42
CA ASN A 21 -26.14 -18.26 23.29
C ASN A 21 -25.55 -18.40 24.70
N SER A 22 -25.26 -19.63 25.14
CA SER A 22 -24.79 -19.86 26.50
C SER A 22 -23.73 -20.94 26.63
N ILE A 23 -22.81 -20.70 27.56
CA ILE A 23 -21.74 -21.63 27.95
C ILE A 23 -21.96 -22.11 29.38
N THR A 24 -21.70 -23.39 29.62
CA THR A 24 -21.75 -24.03 30.93
C THR A 24 -20.39 -24.63 31.27
N TYR A 25 -19.80 -24.20 32.39
CA TYR A 25 -18.58 -24.77 32.95
C TYR A 25 -18.97 -26.00 33.78
N LEU A 26 -18.71 -27.20 33.25
CA LEU A 26 -19.33 -28.43 33.74
C LEU A 26 -18.89 -28.81 35.16
N HIS A 27 -17.64 -28.53 35.52
CA HIS A 27 -17.08 -28.82 36.84
C HIS A 27 -17.68 -27.97 37.99
N GLN A 28 -18.23 -26.79 37.70
CA GLN A 28 -18.90 -25.91 38.67
C GLN A 28 -20.41 -25.80 38.43
N ASN A 29 -20.92 -26.36 37.32
CA ASN A 29 -22.29 -26.20 36.84
C ASN A 29 -22.73 -24.72 36.75
N LYS A 30 -21.81 -23.81 36.39
CA LYS A 30 -22.09 -22.38 36.20
C LYS A 30 -22.41 -22.09 34.73
N LYS A 31 -23.48 -21.34 34.48
CA LYS A 31 -23.96 -20.97 33.14
C LYS A 31 -23.82 -19.46 32.91
N ARG A 32 -23.29 -19.06 31.75
CA ARG A 32 -23.10 -17.66 31.35
C ARG A 32 -23.52 -17.40 29.91
N ASN A 33 -23.67 -16.12 29.57
CA ASN A 33 -24.05 -15.66 28.24
C ASN A 33 -22.83 -15.62 27.32
N TYR A 34 -22.76 -16.56 26.37
CA TYR A 34 -21.62 -16.71 25.45
C TYR A 34 -21.59 -15.63 24.35
N ASN A 35 -22.67 -14.86 24.18
CA ASN A 35 -22.67 -13.70 23.29
C ASN A 35 -21.85 -12.54 23.83
N ASN A 36 -21.53 -12.51 25.13
CA ASN A 36 -20.61 -11.53 25.69
C ASN A 36 -19.18 -11.78 25.16
N PRO A 37 -18.54 -10.83 24.46
CA PRO A 37 -17.17 -11.01 23.96
C PRO A 37 -16.14 -11.34 25.05
N GLU A 38 -16.33 -10.82 26.27
CA GLU A 38 -15.45 -11.09 27.42
C GLU A 38 -15.58 -12.54 27.90
N GLU A 39 -16.80 -13.10 27.86
CA GLU A 39 -17.07 -14.49 28.22
C GLU A 39 -16.33 -15.47 27.29
N LYS A 40 -16.18 -15.11 26.01
CA LYS A 40 -15.40 -15.93 25.06
C LYS A 40 -13.93 -16.00 25.45
N VAL A 41 -13.36 -14.87 25.89
CA VAL A 41 -11.97 -14.81 26.39
C VAL A 41 -11.85 -15.61 27.68
N GLN A 42 -12.80 -15.47 28.62
CA GLN A 42 -12.81 -16.25 29.86
C GLN A 42 -12.87 -17.77 29.61
N ALA A 43 -13.69 -18.21 28.66
CA ALA A 43 -13.80 -19.62 28.29
C ALA A 43 -12.48 -20.17 27.71
N GLU A 44 -11.84 -19.43 26.81
CA GLU A 44 -10.54 -19.81 26.24
C GLU A 44 -9.44 -19.84 27.31
N THR A 45 -9.43 -18.86 28.22
CA THR A 45 -8.48 -18.78 29.34
C THR A 45 -8.65 -19.95 30.32
N PHE A 46 -9.88 -20.29 30.68
CA PHE A 46 -10.19 -21.46 31.51
C PHE A 46 -9.66 -22.75 30.87
N LEU A 47 -9.91 -22.95 29.57
CA LEU A 47 -9.43 -24.13 28.86
C LEU A 47 -7.91 -24.14 28.71
N THR A 48 -7.28 -22.98 28.53
CA THR A 48 -5.82 -22.84 28.52
C THR A 48 -5.23 -23.29 29.86
N LEU A 49 -5.80 -22.86 30.98
CA LEU A 49 -5.35 -23.26 32.31
C LEU A 49 -5.46 -24.79 32.51
N ALA A 50 -6.60 -25.37 32.12
CA ALA A 50 -6.87 -26.79 32.31
C ALA A 50 -6.08 -27.70 31.34
N LEU A 51 -6.02 -27.35 30.06
CA LEU A 51 -5.50 -28.22 29.01
C LEU A 51 -4.02 -27.99 28.70
N ILE A 52 -3.55 -26.75 28.82
CA ILE A 52 -2.19 -26.36 28.41
C ILE A 52 -1.31 -26.20 29.64
N TYR A 53 -1.76 -25.43 30.63
CA TYR A 53 -1.02 -25.23 31.89
C TYR A 53 -1.22 -26.40 32.87
N ASN A 54 -2.11 -27.34 32.51
CA ASN A 54 -2.33 -28.61 33.19
C ASN A 54 -2.75 -28.48 34.66
N TYR A 55 -3.46 -27.39 35.00
CA TYR A 55 -4.06 -27.22 36.33
C TYR A 55 -5.26 -28.16 36.51
N PRO A 56 -5.38 -28.85 37.66
CA PRO A 56 -6.58 -29.59 38.00
C PRO A 56 -7.81 -28.68 37.95
N VAL A 57 -8.85 -29.13 37.25
CA VAL A 57 -10.06 -28.35 36.98
C VAL A 57 -10.78 -27.98 38.29
N GLU A 58 -10.65 -28.82 39.31
CA GLU A 58 -11.18 -28.63 40.65
C GLU A 58 -10.61 -27.38 41.34
N ARG A 59 -9.35 -27.04 41.03
CA ARG A 59 -8.59 -25.89 41.54
C ARG A 59 -8.76 -24.63 40.71
N ILE A 60 -9.56 -24.67 39.64
CA ILE A 60 -9.88 -23.48 38.85
C ILE A 60 -11.33 -23.11 39.18
N LYS A 61 -11.55 -21.92 39.72
CA LYS A 61 -12.91 -21.40 39.97
C LYS A 61 -13.16 -20.19 39.09
N ASN A 62 -14.35 -20.12 38.52
CA ASN A 62 -14.79 -19.01 37.68
C ASN A 62 -15.76 -18.16 38.50
N TYR A 63 -15.75 -16.85 38.34
CA TYR A 63 -16.67 -15.92 39.00
C TYR A 63 -16.62 -16.05 40.52
N VAL A 64 -15.45 -15.76 41.09
CA VAL A 64 -15.23 -15.86 42.54
C VAL A 64 -15.49 -14.51 43.17
N SER A 65 -16.27 -14.48 44.24
CA SER A 65 -16.51 -13.26 45.02
C SER A 65 -15.28 -12.95 45.88
N VAL A 66 -14.69 -11.77 45.67
CA VAL A 66 -13.51 -11.25 46.38
C VAL A 66 -13.95 -10.08 47.25
N GLN A 67 -13.59 -10.11 48.54
CA GLN A 67 -13.95 -9.05 49.47
C GLN A 67 -12.91 -7.92 49.43
N MET A 68 -13.35 -6.73 49.03
CA MET A 68 -12.52 -5.53 48.88
C MET A 68 -12.97 -4.46 49.88
N GLY A 69 -12.47 -4.59 51.12
CA GLY A 69 -12.93 -3.75 52.23
C GLY A 69 -14.41 -4.00 52.53
N SER A 70 -15.27 -3.00 52.32
CA SER A 70 -16.72 -3.11 52.50
C SER A 70 -17.49 -3.54 51.25
N GLU A 71 -16.85 -3.56 50.07
CA GLU A 71 -17.48 -3.97 48.81
C GLU A 71 -17.13 -5.42 48.48
N THR A 72 -18.07 -6.17 47.90
CA THR A 72 -17.81 -7.49 47.31
C THR A 72 -17.74 -7.33 45.80
N LYS A 73 -16.62 -7.73 45.19
CA LYS A 73 -16.43 -7.72 43.73
C LYS A 73 -16.27 -9.16 43.23
N GLU A 74 -16.42 -9.37 41.93
CA GLU A 74 -16.29 -10.69 41.30
C GLU A 74 -15.00 -10.71 40.47
N ALA A 75 -14.11 -11.66 40.77
CA ALA A 75 -12.94 -11.98 39.94
C ALA A 75 -13.32 -13.04 38.90
N ASP A 76 -12.83 -12.89 37.68
CA ASP A 76 -13.24 -13.76 36.57
C ASP A 76 -12.80 -15.20 36.76
N ILE A 77 -11.51 -15.44 37.06
CA ILE A 77 -10.97 -16.78 37.31
C ILE A 77 -9.94 -16.72 38.45
N ILE A 78 -10.01 -17.67 39.37
CA ILE A 78 -9.00 -17.90 40.40
C ILE A 78 -8.50 -19.34 40.30
N VAL A 79 -7.18 -19.49 40.35
CA VAL A 79 -6.50 -20.78 40.46
C VAL A 79 -5.97 -20.95 41.88
N TYR A 80 -6.18 -22.11 42.49
CA TYR A 80 -5.77 -22.43 43.87
C TYR A 80 -4.59 -23.40 43.92
N ASN A 81 -3.82 -23.33 45.01
CA ASN A 81 -2.68 -24.22 45.27
C ASN A 81 -3.08 -25.55 45.91
N ASP A 82 -4.27 -25.62 46.49
CA ASP A 82 -4.81 -26.74 47.24
C ASP A 82 -6.18 -27.17 46.69
N ASP A 83 -6.59 -28.39 47.00
CA ASP A 83 -7.86 -28.98 46.52
C ASP A 83 -9.08 -28.41 47.26
N ASP A 84 -8.88 -27.90 48.49
CA ASP A 84 -9.92 -27.28 49.32
C ASP A 84 -10.24 -25.83 48.85
N CYS A 85 -9.45 -25.30 47.93
CA CYS A 85 -9.57 -23.95 47.37
C CYS A 85 -9.48 -22.83 48.43
N GLU A 86 -8.57 -22.98 49.40
CA GLU A 86 -8.33 -21.98 50.45
C GLU A 86 -7.13 -21.06 50.14
N SER A 87 -6.13 -21.56 49.41
CA SER A 87 -4.90 -20.84 49.06
C SER A 87 -4.94 -20.37 47.61
N THR A 88 -5.37 -19.13 47.42
CA THR A 88 -5.35 -18.45 46.12
C THR A 88 -3.92 -18.40 45.57
N PHE A 89 -3.74 -18.87 44.34
CA PHE A 89 -2.44 -18.91 43.67
C PHE A 89 -2.32 -17.90 42.54
N ILE A 90 -3.29 -17.90 41.62
CA ILE A 90 -3.34 -17.00 40.46
C ILE A 90 -4.69 -16.31 40.42
N VAL A 91 -4.70 -14.99 40.32
CA VAL A 91 -5.90 -14.22 39.98
C VAL A 91 -5.83 -13.85 38.50
N ILE A 92 -6.91 -14.15 37.77
CA ILE A 92 -7.01 -13.83 36.35
C ILE A 92 -8.19 -12.91 36.10
N GLU A 93 -7.94 -11.84 35.35
CA GLU A 93 -8.94 -10.89 34.87
C GLU A 93 -8.96 -10.93 33.34
N CYS A 94 -10.14 -11.17 32.77
CA CYS A 94 -10.34 -11.24 31.34
C CYS A 94 -11.07 -10.00 30.85
N LYS A 95 -10.78 -9.58 29.63
CA LYS A 95 -11.47 -8.47 28.97
C LYS A 95 -11.78 -8.82 27.52
N LYS A 96 -12.74 -8.11 26.93
CA LYS A 96 -13.03 -8.22 25.48
C LYS A 96 -11.76 -7.97 24.65
N GLN A 97 -11.67 -8.61 23.48
CA GLN A 97 -10.50 -8.51 22.59
C GLN A 97 -10.18 -7.07 22.19
N GLU A 98 -11.20 -6.25 21.91
CA GLU A 98 -11.09 -4.86 21.44
C GLU A 98 -11.12 -3.85 22.61
N ILE A 99 -10.38 -4.13 23.68
CA ILE A 99 -10.23 -3.24 24.83
C ILE A 99 -9.12 -2.20 24.59
N THR A 100 -9.30 -0.97 25.07
CA THR A 100 -8.26 0.06 25.00
C THR A 100 -7.15 -0.17 26.03
N ASP A 101 -5.93 0.32 25.77
CA ASP A 101 -4.82 0.19 26.74
C ASP A 101 -5.13 0.84 28.10
N GLN A 102 -5.89 1.93 28.13
CA GLN A 102 -6.30 2.57 29.38
C GLN A 102 -7.23 1.69 30.20
N GLU A 103 -8.22 1.07 29.56
CA GLU A 103 -9.13 0.12 30.22
C GLU A 103 -8.41 -1.16 30.63
N PHE A 104 -7.46 -1.64 29.82
CA PHE A 104 -6.63 -2.79 30.14
C PHE A 104 -5.76 -2.52 31.37
N ASN A 105 -5.12 -1.35 31.46
CA ASN A 105 -4.31 -0.97 32.63
C ASN A 105 -5.16 -0.85 33.91
N LYS A 106 -6.41 -0.37 33.80
CA LYS A 106 -7.36 -0.40 34.93
C LYS A 106 -7.70 -1.83 35.36
N ALA A 107 -7.85 -2.75 34.40
CA ALA A 107 -8.05 -4.17 34.70
C ALA A 107 -6.81 -4.79 35.38
N VAL A 108 -5.59 -4.38 34.99
CA VAL A 108 -4.35 -4.75 35.69
C VAL A 108 -4.34 -4.24 37.14
N ASP A 109 -4.72 -2.98 37.36
CA ASP A 109 -4.81 -2.41 38.71
C ASP A 109 -5.82 -3.16 39.59
N GLN A 110 -6.97 -3.50 39.00
CA GLN A 110 -8.05 -4.26 39.63
C GLN A 110 -7.60 -5.68 39.99
N ALA A 111 -7.05 -6.43 39.03
CA ALA A 111 -6.57 -7.80 39.23
C ALA A 111 -5.46 -7.87 40.28
N TYR A 112 -4.53 -6.90 40.27
CA TYR A 112 -3.48 -6.82 41.28
C TYR A 112 -4.02 -6.52 42.68
N SER A 113 -5.06 -5.68 42.77
CA SER A 113 -5.72 -5.40 44.04
C SER A 113 -6.42 -6.64 44.61
N TYR A 114 -7.08 -7.42 43.76
CA TYR A 114 -7.68 -8.72 44.14
C TYR A 114 -6.61 -9.71 44.61
N ALA A 115 -5.51 -9.83 43.87
CA ALA A 115 -4.40 -10.70 44.25
C ALA A 115 -3.80 -10.33 45.60
N VAL A 116 -3.65 -9.04 45.90
CA VAL A 116 -3.16 -8.60 47.21
C VAL A 116 -4.16 -8.88 48.34
N ALA A 117 -5.46 -8.76 48.08
CA ALA A 117 -6.51 -9.04 49.06
C ALA A 117 -6.63 -10.53 49.37
N GLU A 118 -6.58 -11.38 48.35
CA GLU A 118 -6.72 -12.84 48.44
C GLU A 118 -5.40 -13.56 48.76
N GLY A 119 -4.27 -12.84 48.81
CA GLY A 119 -2.95 -13.44 49.06
C GLY A 119 -2.39 -14.24 47.88
N ALA A 120 -2.84 -13.95 46.66
CA ALA A 120 -2.37 -14.60 45.44
C ALA A 120 -0.89 -14.29 45.18
N LYS A 121 -0.18 -15.29 44.62
CA LYS A 121 1.23 -15.13 44.22
C LYS A 121 1.36 -14.53 42.82
N TYR A 122 0.42 -14.80 41.93
CA TYR A 122 0.48 -14.39 40.53
C TYR A 122 -0.79 -13.71 40.06
N VAL A 123 -0.63 -12.85 39.05
CA VAL A 123 -1.72 -12.15 38.36
C VAL A 123 -1.58 -12.38 36.87
N TRP A 124 -2.69 -12.66 36.18
CA TRP A 124 -2.76 -12.69 34.73
C TRP A 124 -3.91 -11.80 34.27
N VAL A 125 -3.64 -10.85 33.39
CA VAL A 125 -4.69 -10.07 32.71
C VAL A 125 -4.63 -10.35 31.21
N THR A 126 -5.78 -10.64 30.60
CA THR A 126 -5.83 -11.04 29.19
C THR A 126 -7.03 -10.51 28.44
N SER A 127 -6.79 -10.11 27.19
CA SER A 127 -7.80 -9.85 26.17
C SER A 127 -7.73 -10.84 25.01
N LYS A 128 -7.04 -11.97 25.17
CA LYS A 128 -6.51 -12.86 24.11
C LYS A 128 -5.43 -12.19 23.25
N ILE A 129 -5.73 -11.00 22.69
CA ILE A 129 -4.79 -10.21 21.90
C ILE A 129 -3.58 -9.79 22.74
N LYS A 130 -3.83 -9.21 23.91
CA LYS A 130 -2.81 -8.75 24.84
C LYS A 130 -2.83 -9.58 26.12
N ASN A 131 -1.65 -9.97 26.61
CA ASN A 131 -1.49 -10.71 27.85
C ASN A 131 -0.42 -10.05 28.73
N GLU A 132 -0.72 -9.86 30.01
CA GLU A 132 0.22 -9.34 30.99
C GLU A 132 0.21 -10.19 32.26
N TYR A 133 1.40 -10.47 32.78
CA TYR A 133 1.60 -11.36 33.92
C TYR A 133 2.44 -10.68 34.99
N TYR A 134 2.08 -10.88 36.25
CA TYR A 134 2.77 -10.27 37.38
C TYR A 134 2.98 -11.26 38.52
N GLU A 135 4.10 -11.13 39.22
CA GLU A 135 4.37 -11.77 40.51
C GLU A 135 4.13 -10.75 41.63
N VAL A 136 3.39 -11.17 42.66
CA VAL A 136 3.10 -10.37 43.85
C VAL A 136 4.18 -10.66 44.90
N PRO A 137 5.07 -9.71 45.22
CA PRO A 137 6.15 -9.95 46.17
C PRO A 137 5.64 -10.08 47.61
N GLU A 138 6.23 -11.03 48.35
CA GLU A 138 5.92 -11.30 49.76
C GLU A 138 6.40 -10.20 50.71
N LYS A 139 7.46 -9.45 50.33
CA LYS A 139 8.10 -8.41 51.16
C LYS A 139 7.90 -7.01 50.57
N LYS A 140 7.71 -6.01 51.45
CA LYS A 140 7.61 -4.59 51.05
C LYS A 140 8.98 -4.05 50.61
N PRO A 141 9.05 -3.13 49.63
CA PRO A 141 7.94 -2.49 48.91
C PRO A 141 7.28 -3.44 47.90
N LYS A 142 5.93 -3.43 47.85
CA LYS A 142 5.15 -4.27 46.93
C LYS A 142 5.11 -3.67 45.52
N SER A 143 6.25 -3.35 44.91
CA SER A 143 6.29 -2.98 43.50
C SER A 143 5.92 -4.20 42.65
N ARG A 144 5.02 -4.01 41.68
CA ARG A 144 4.58 -5.09 40.78
C ARG A 144 5.78 -5.62 40.01
N ILE A 145 6.01 -6.94 40.03
CA ILE A 145 7.10 -7.57 39.28
C ILE A 145 6.51 -8.12 38.00
N SER A 146 6.88 -7.54 36.85
CA SER A 146 6.47 -8.08 35.54
C SER A 146 7.20 -9.39 35.27
N ILE A 147 6.48 -10.42 34.85
CA ILE A 147 7.02 -11.74 34.53
C ILE A 147 6.60 -12.16 33.11
N PRO A 148 7.37 -13.04 32.44
CA PRO A 148 7.07 -13.46 31.07
C PRO A 148 5.83 -14.36 30.97
N ASP A 149 5.51 -15.10 32.05
CA ASP A 149 4.37 -16.01 32.12
C ASP A 149 3.99 -16.35 33.57
N VAL A 150 2.79 -16.90 33.77
CA VAL A 150 2.43 -17.60 35.01
C VAL A 150 2.94 -19.05 35.00
N PRO A 151 3.22 -19.68 36.16
CA PRO A 151 3.76 -21.03 36.17
C PRO A 151 2.75 -22.04 35.64
N LEU A 152 3.23 -23.10 34.99
CA LEU A 152 2.44 -24.31 34.76
C LEU A 152 2.26 -25.07 36.07
N TYR A 153 1.25 -25.95 36.13
CA TYR A 153 1.04 -26.79 37.29
C TYR A 153 2.29 -27.61 37.63
N GLY A 154 2.74 -27.52 38.89
CA GLY A 154 3.94 -28.20 39.39
C GLY A 154 5.26 -27.45 39.17
N VAL A 155 5.28 -26.32 38.44
CA VAL A 155 6.49 -25.50 38.22
C VAL A 155 6.76 -24.61 39.43
N LYS A 156 7.94 -24.75 40.04
CA LYS A 156 8.35 -23.98 41.23
C LYS A 156 9.19 -22.74 40.93
N LYS A 157 9.95 -22.75 39.82
CA LYS A 157 10.81 -21.65 39.39
C LYS A 157 10.48 -21.31 37.94
N LEU A 158 10.08 -20.06 37.70
CA LEU A 158 9.80 -19.55 36.37
C LEU A 158 11.08 -19.20 35.62
N ALA A 159 11.19 -19.67 34.39
CA ALA A 159 12.21 -19.28 33.43
C ALA A 159 12.08 -17.79 33.05
N PRO A 160 13.18 -17.15 32.63
CA PRO A 160 13.16 -15.73 32.32
C PRO A 160 12.50 -15.38 30.98
N TYR A 161 12.01 -16.36 30.21
CA TYR A 161 11.36 -16.17 28.92
C TYR A 161 10.21 -17.17 28.72
N LYS A 162 9.31 -16.85 27.77
CA LYS A 162 8.13 -17.67 27.45
C LYS A 162 8.26 -18.40 26.12
N PHE A 163 8.79 -17.72 25.10
CA PHE A 163 8.78 -18.21 23.71
C PHE A 163 10.15 -18.73 23.27
N VAL A 164 10.20 -19.98 22.79
CA VAL A 164 11.42 -20.62 22.28
C VAL A 164 11.17 -21.36 20.98
N LYS A 165 12.20 -21.51 20.16
CA LYS A 165 12.13 -22.31 18.94
C LYS A 165 11.81 -23.77 19.28
N GLY A 166 10.80 -24.36 18.65
CA GLY A 166 10.42 -25.75 18.90
C GLY A 166 9.76 -25.98 20.27
N GLY A 167 9.24 -24.92 20.91
CA GLY A 167 8.37 -25.05 22.08
C GLY A 167 7.01 -25.67 21.75
N ILE A 168 6.15 -25.80 22.76
CA ILE A 168 4.82 -26.40 22.60
C ILE A 168 3.94 -25.48 21.75
N ALA A 169 3.34 -26.05 20.71
CA ALA A 169 2.27 -25.39 19.98
C ALA A 169 1.07 -25.23 20.92
N GLN A 170 0.57 -24.00 21.10
CA GLN A 170 -0.56 -23.70 22.01
C GLN A 170 -1.89 -24.38 21.59
N THR A 171 -1.89 -25.19 20.53
CA THR A 171 -3.04 -25.90 19.95
C THR A 171 -2.87 -27.43 19.92
N GLU A 172 -1.70 -27.97 20.25
CA GLU A 172 -1.44 -29.42 20.20
C GLU A 172 -1.13 -29.97 21.60
N THR A 173 -1.61 -31.20 21.87
CA THR A 173 -1.39 -31.92 23.13
C THR A 173 -0.13 -32.79 23.12
N GLU A 174 0.63 -32.79 22.02
CA GLU A 174 1.89 -33.52 21.91
C GLU A 174 3.09 -32.64 22.27
N VAL A 175 3.95 -33.20 23.13
CA VAL A 175 5.00 -32.51 23.87
C VAL A 175 6.34 -32.71 23.18
N LEU A 176 6.98 -31.62 22.75
CA LEU A 176 8.43 -31.46 22.60
C LEU A 176 8.73 -30.03 23.11
N ALA A 177 9.69 -29.73 23.98
CA ALA A 177 10.84 -30.44 24.52
C ALA A 177 10.94 -30.19 26.05
N GLU A 178 11.42 -31.18 26.79
CA GLU A 178 11.98 -30.98 28.14
C GLU A 178 13.44 -30.51 27.97
N GLU A 179 13.84 -29.41 28.60
CA GLU A 179 15.26 -29.10 28.76
C GLU A 179 15.86 -29.88 29.95
N GLU A 180 17.02 -30.50 29.73
CA GLU A 180 17.88 -30.97 30.81
C GLU A 180 18.53 -29.75 31.51
N GLY A 181 18.00 -29.31 32.66
CA GLY A 181 18.55 -28.15 33.40
C GLY A 181 17.86 -27.79 34.72
N GLU A 182 18.08 -26.57 35.22
CA GLU A 182 17.50 -26.04 36.48
C GLU A 182 15.96 -25.84 36.40
N TYR A 183 15.40 -25.80 35.19
CA TYR A 183 13.99 -25.52 34.89
C TYR A 183 13.20 -26.76 34.39
N LYS A 184 13.67 -27.98 34.70
CA LYS A 184 13.19 -29.30 34.21
C LYS A 184 11.68 -29.54 34.11
N SER A 185 10.83 -28.81 34.84
CA SER A 185 9.37 -28.98 34.81
C SER A 185 8.63 -27.93 33.97
N GLN A 186 9.31 -26.89 33.49
CA GLN A 186 8.68 -25.79 32.76
C GLN A 186 8.60 -26.11 31.27
N LYS A 187 7.39 -25.98 30.72
CA LYS A 187 7.16 -26.06 29.28
C LYS A 187 7.25 -24.66 28.69
N PHE A 188 7.94 -24.54 27.56
CA PHE A 188 8.03 -23.33 26.77
C PHE A 188 7.05 -23.36 25.59
N PHE A 189 6.73 -22.20 25.04
CA PHE A 189 5.78 -22.08 23.95
C PHE A 189 6.48 -21.72 22.64
N GLU A 190 5.98 -22.27 21.53
CA GLU A 190 6.32 -21.78 20.19
C GLU A 190 5.42 -20.57 19.85
N LEU A 191 5.86 -19.76 18.89
CA LEU A 191 5.05 -18.65 18.37
C LEU A 191 3.79 -19.16 17.67
N GLU A 192 2.68 -18.44 17.81
CA GLU A 192 1.35 -18.85 17.36
C GLU A 192 1.00 -18.35 15.95
N VAL A 193 0.49 -19.24 15.11
CA VAL A 193 -0.12 -18.86 13.83
C VAL A 193 -1.54 -18.35 14.09
N VAL A 194 -1.80 -17.10 13.72
CA VAL A 194 -3.09 -16.43 13.96
C VAL A 194 -3.89 -16.30 12.67
N SER A 195 -5.21 -16.10 12.80
CA SER A 195 -6.07 -15.80 11.66
C SER A 195 -5.82 -14.40 11.10
N GLU A 196 -6.13 -14.17 9.82
CA GLU A 196 -6.11 -12.84 9.19
C GLU A 196 -6.85 -11.79 10.03
N SER A 197 -8.07 -12.11 10.49
CA SER A 197 -8.89 -11.19 11.28
C SER A 197 -8.26 -10.82 12.64
N GLU A 198 -7.59 -11.77 13.29
CA GLU A 198 -6.91 -11.53 14.55
C GLU A 198 -5.64 -10.71 14.33
N LEU A 199 -4.88 -11.00 13.29
CA LEU A 199 -3.68 -10.25 12.93
C LEU A 199 -4.00 -8.78 12.60
N THR A 200 -5.07 -8.54 11.82
CA THR A 200 -5.56 -7.18 11.53
C THR A 200 -5.88 -6.42 12.81
N ARG A 201 -6.57 -7.06 13.77
CA ARG A 201 -6.88 -6.44 15.07
C ARG A 201 -5.61 -6.14 15.87
N ILE A 202 -4.63 -7.03 15.87
CA ILE A 202 -3.35 -6.84 16.55
C ILE A 202 -2.61 -5.61 15.98
N PHE A 203 -2.52 -5.47 14.66
CA PHE A 203 -1.89 -4.31 14.03
C PHE A 203 -2.62 -3.00 14.36
N ILE A 204 -3.94 -2.99 14.28
CA ILE A 204 -4.75 -1.80 14.62
C ILE A 204 -4.55 -1.39 16.08
N GLN A 205 -4.60 -2.34 17.03
CA GLN A 205 -4.43 -2.03 18.45
C GLN A 205 -3.00 -1.57 18.78
N ALA A 206 -1.99 -2.21 18.20
CA ALA A 206 -0.60 -1.82 18.38
C ALA A 206 -0.37 -0.38 17.85
N HIS A 207 -0.95 -0.03 16.69
CA HIS A 207 -0.87 1.33 16.16
C HIS A 207 -1.57 2.35 17.06
N GLN A 208 -2.79 2.04 17.52
CA GLN A 208 -3.54 2.91 18.43
C GLN A 208 -2.80 3.15 19.75
N ALA A 209 -2.10 2.13 20.26
CA ALA A 209 -1.27 2.23 21.46
C ALA A 209 -0.15 3.28 21.28
N LEU A 210 0.53 3.28 20.13
CA LEU A 210 1.57 4.28 19.79
C LEU A 210 0.99 5.66 19.47
N TRP A 211 -0.19 5.71 18.87
CA TRP A 211 -0.85 6.97 18.53
C TRP A 211 -1.28 7.74 19.79
N GLY A 212 -1.67 7.03 20.84
CA GLY A 212 -1.95 7.60 22.16
C GLY A 212 -3.13 8.58 22.18
N GLY A 213 -4.07 8.47 21.23
CA GLY A 213 -5.23 9.37 21.14
C GLY A 213 -4.89 10.78 20.64
N GLY A 214 -3.89 10.92 19.77
CA GLY A 214 -3.47 12.19 19.17
C GLY A 214 -2.25 12.84 19.82
N GLN A 215 -1.63 12.17 20.80
CA GLN A 215 -0.36 12.60 21.39
C GLN A 215 0.80 12.49 20.39
N ARG A 216 0.73 11.50 19.50
CA ARG A 216 1.71 11.28 18.44
C ARG A 216 1.07 11.55 17.08
N ASN A 217 1.87 12.04 16.14
CA ASN A 217 1.45 12.11 14.76
C ASN A 217 1.19 10.66 14.24
N PRO A 218 0.03 10.37 13.61
CA PRO A 218 -0.31 9.04 13.11
C PRO A 218 0.76 8.41 12.21
N SER A 219 1.45 9.22 11.39
CA SER A 219 2.53 8.82 10.47
C SER A 219 3.77 8.36 11.19
N VAL A 220 4.12 9.03 12.27
CA VAL A 220 5.25 8.61 13.11
C VAL A 220 4.88 7.34 13.88
N ALA A 221 3.65 7.23 14.39
CA ALA A 221 3.20 6.02 15.09
C ALA A 221 3.20 4.79 14.16
N PHE A 222 2.74 4.95 12.92
CA PHE A 222 2.79 3.92 11.89
C PHE A 222 4.23 3.52 11.56
N ASP A 223 5.09 4.49 11.30
CA ASP A 223 6.50 4.24 10.96
C ASP A 223 7.25 3.48 12.06
N GLU A 224 7.02 3.83 13.32
CA GLU A 224 7.61 3.08 14.44
C GLU A 224 7.02 1.68 14.58
N LEU A 225 5.72 1.48 14.34
CA LEU A 225 5.14 0.12 14.33
C LEU A 225 5.75 -0.74 13.23
N ASP A 226 5.91 -0.19 12.03
CA ASP A 226 6.51 -0.88 10.87
C ASP A 226 7.94 -1.33 11.15
N LYS A 227 8.77 -0.48 11.80
CA LYS A 227 10.12 -0.85 12.25
C LYS A 227 10.08 -2.04 13.21
N LEU A 228 9.12 -2.09 14.12
CA LEU A 228 8.98 -3.17 15.11
C LEU A 228 8.47 -4.46 14.48
N ILE A 229 7.56 -4.38 13.50
CA ILE A 229 7.15 -5.52 12.67
C ILE A 229 8.35 -6.09 11.91
N PHE A 230 9.17 -5.22 11.32
CA PHE A 230 10.41 -5.63 10.65
C PHE A 230 11.37 -6.35 11.60
N CYS A 231 11.64 -5.78 12.79
CA CYS A 231 12.46 -6.42 13.81
C CYS A 231 11.93 -7.81 14.17
N LYS A 232 10.62 -7.95 14.29
CA LYS A 232 9.99 -9.23 14.61
C LYS A 232 10.16 -10.26 13.49
N ILE A 233 9.88 -9.88 12.24
CA ILE A 233 10.08 -10.77 11.08
C ILE A 233 11.55 -11.19 11.00
N TRP A 234 12.47 -10.26 11.25
CA TRP A 234 13.90 -10.53 11.29
C TRP A 234 14.29 -11.52 12.38
N ASP A 235 13.80 -11.27 13.60
CA ASP A 235 13.98 -12.15 14.74
C ASP A 235 13.46 -13.55 14.41
N GLU A 236 12.26 -13.68 13.87
CA GLU A 236 11.65 -14.98 13.52
C GLU A 236 12.40 -15.77 12.45
N LYS A 237 13.01 -15.08 11.47
CA LYS A 237 13.81 -15.68 10.39
C LYS A 237 15.23 -16.05 10.85
N HIS A 238 15.70 -15.50 11.98
CA HIS A 238 17.04 -15.80 12.48
C HIS A 238 17.19 -17.31 12.78
N PRO A 239 18.24 -17.99 12.26
CA PRO A 239 18.45 -19.40 12.51
C PRO A 239 18.65 -19.69 14.00
N ARG A 240 17.81 -20.56 14.57
CA ARG A 240 17.87 -20.98 15.98
C ARG A 240 17.78 -22.48 16.13
N LYS A 241 18.45 -23.01 17.16
CA LYS A 241 18.27 -24.38 17.64
C LYS A 241 17.02 -24.47 18.51
N ASN A 242 16.45 -25.67 18.62
CA ASN A 242 15.31 -25.90 19.51
C ASN A 242 15.70 -25.60 20.96
N GLY A 243 14.81 -24.91 21.69
CA GLY A 243 15.04 -24.42 23.05
C GLY A 243 15.62 -22.99 23.11
N GLU A 244 16.20 -22.48 22.03
CA GLU A 244 16.72 -21.11 22.03
C GLU A 244 15.58 -20.07 22.02
N PRO A 245 15.67 -19.02 22.86
CA PRO A 245 14.61 -18.02 22.97
C PRO A 245 14.57 -17.09 21.76
N TYR A 246 13.35 -16.75 21.34
CA TYR A 246 13.12 -15.61 20.45
C TYR A 246 13.59 -14.33 21.14
N GLN A 247 14.26 -13.43 20.44
CA GLN A 247 14.67 -12.19 21.09
C GLN A 247 13.50 -11.21 21.15
N PHE A 248 12.56 -11.22 20.20
CA PHE A 248 11.38 -10.36 20.23
C PHE A 248 10.33 -10.85 21.25
N GLN A 249 10.63 -10.72 22.55
CA GLN A 249 9.74 -11.00 23.67
C GLN A 249 10.15 -10.20 24.92
N ILE A 250 9.35 -10.27 25.97
CA ILE A 250 9.70 -9.71 27.29
C ILE A 250 10.46 -10.75 28.11
N PHE A 251 11.61 -10.37 28.67
CA PHE A 251 12.31 -11.20 29.65
C PHE A 251 11.97 -10.79 31.10
N ARG A 252 12.09 -11.75 32.02
CA ARG A 252 11.98 -11.50 33.46
C ARG A 252 13.13 -10.60 33.93
N ASP A 253 12.82 -9.67 34.83
CA ASP A 253 13.78 -8.74 35.45
C ASP A 253 14.50 -7.81 34.44
N GLU A 254 13.99 -7.72 33.20
CA GLU A 254 14.44 -6.80 32.17
C GLU A 254 13.71 -5.46 32.32
N SER A 255 14.44 -4.35 32.40
CA SER A 255 13.81 -3.04 32.42
C SER A 255 13.29 -2.66 31.02
N PRO A 256 12.27 -1.78 30.91
CA PRO A 256 11.83 -1.28 29.60
C PRO A 256 12.98 -0.69 28.77
N SER A 257 13.99 -0.09 29.41
CA SER A 257 15.15 0.49 28.75
C SER A 257 16.06 -0.57 28.14
N ASP A 258 16.30 -1.66 28.88
CA ASP A 258 17.13 -2.79 28.39
C ASP A 258 16.43 -3.48 27.21
N LEU A 259 15.11 -3.66 27.31
CA LEU A 259 14.28 -4.17 26.21
C LEU A 259 14.44 -3.30 24.96
N LEU A 260 14.31 -1.97 25.10
CA LEU A 260 14.47 -1.05 23.97
C LEU A 260 15.87 -1.15 23.33
N GLU A 261 16.93 -1.26 24.14
CA GLU A 261 18.29 -1.43 23.64
C GLU A 261 18.43 -2.74 22.85
N ARG A 262 17.84 -3.84 23.34
CA ARG A 262 17.84 -5.13 22.64
C ARG A 262 17.04 -5.10 21.34
N ILE A 263 15.88 -4.46 21.33
CA ILE A 263 15.08 -4.26 20.11
C ILE A 263 15.83 -3.40 19.08
N LYS A 264 16.54 -2.35 19.53
CA LYS A 264 17.43 -1.56 18.67
C LYS A 264 18.56 -2.41 18.12
N GLY A 265 19.14 -3.32 18.92
CA GLY A 265 20.13 -4.29 18.43
C GLY A 265 19.59 -5.16 17.29
N LEU A 266 18.40 -5.74 17.44
CA LEU A 266 17.75 -6.53 16.39
C LEU A 266 17.46 -5.70 15.13
N TYR A 267 17.03 -4.45 15.32
CA TYR A 267 16.80 -3.52 14.23
C TYR A 267 18.08 -3.25 13.44
N GLU A 268 19.19 -2.99 14.12
CA GLU A 268 20.49 -2.73 13.49
C GLU A 268 21.05 -3.93 12.72
N GLU A 269 20.83 -5.15 13.20
CA GLU A 269 21.16 -6.37 12.46
C GLU A 269 20.38 -6.47 11.15
N GLY A 270 19.07 -6.18 11.18
CA GLY A 270 18.22 -6.13 9.98
C GLY A 270 18.65 -5.02 9.02
N ARG A 271 18.83 -3.80 9.55
CA ARG A 271 19.26 -2.62 8.80
C ARG A 271 20.62 -2.80 8.12
N THR A 272 21.54 -3.54 8.74
CA THR A 272 22.85 -3.79 8.15
C THR A 272 22.77 -4.65 6.89
N LYS A 273 21.82 -5.59 6.85
CA LYS A 273 21.59 -6.46 5.68
C LYS A 273 20.72 -5.78 4.63
N ASP A 274 19.74 -4.98 5.03
CA ASP A 274 18.99 -4.12 4.11
C ASP A 274 18.95 -2.66 4.58
N LYS A 275 19.90 -1.87 4.07
CA LYS A 275 20.07 -0.45 4.42
C LYS A 275 19.02 0.46 3.78
N GLU A 276 18.25 -0.04 2.83
CA GLU A 276 17.30 0.77 2.07
C GLU A 276 15.88 0.71 2.63
N VAL A 277 15.53 -0.32 3.43
CA VAL A 277 14.20 -0.45 4.04
C VAL A 277 13.99 0.63 5.09
N PHE A 278 14.95 0.83 6.00
CA PHE A 278 14.88 1.92 6.97
C PHE A 278 16.21 2.64 7.14
N LYS A 279 16.20 3.96 6.93
CA LYS A 279 17.37 4.84 7.15
C LYS A 279 17.44 5.43 8.55
N GLU A 280 16.28 5.61 9.18
CA GLU A 280 16.15 6.26 10.48
C GLU A 280 16.30 5.25 11.62
N ASP A 281 16.66 5.71 12.81
CA ASP A 281 16.71 4.84 13.99
C ASP A 281 15.30 4.65 14.59
N VAL A 282 15.16 3.66 15.47
CA VAL A 282 13.94 3.46 16.27
C VAL A 282 13.82 4.59 17.29
N ASN A 283 12.74 5.36 17.20
CA ASN A 283 12.47 6.51 18.06
C ASN A 283 11.26 6.27 18.96
N LEU A 284 11.32 5.20 19.75
CA LEU A 284 10.35 4.87 20.78
C LEU A 284 10.92 5.16 22.16
N ASN A 285 10.04 5.55 23.09
CA ASN A 285 10.39 5.49 24.50
C ASN A 285 10.33 4.03 25.01
N PRO A 286 10.99 3.72 26.14
CA PRO A 286 11.03 2.37 26.69
C PRO A 286 9.65 1.72 26.90
N GLU A 287 8.68 2.49 27.37
CA GLU A 287 7.32 2.03 27.66
C GLU A 287 6.51 1.71 26.39
N GLU A 288 6.67 2.52 25.34
CA GLU A 288 6.08 2.30 24.02
C GLU A 288 6.61 1.00 23.41
N ALA A 289 7.93 0.81 23.40
CA ALA A 289 8.54 -0.42 22.88
C ALA A 289 8.06 -1.65 23.64
N GLN A 290 8.00 -1.58 24.98
CA GLN A 290 7.44 -2.66 25.78
C GLN A 290 5.99 -2.96 25.41
N THR A 291 5.16 -1.94 25.22
CA THR A 291 3.75 -2.10 24.86
C THR A 291 3.59 -2.81 23.52
N ILE A 292 4.38 -2.45 22.51
CA ILE A 292 4.31 -3.09 21.18
C ILE A 292 4.81 -4.53 21.22
N VAL A 293 5.88 -4.81 21.98
CA VAL A 293 6.34 -6.19 22.19
C VAL A 293 5.25 -7.03 22.85
N LYS A 294 4.45 -6.48 23.78
CA LYS A 294 3.31 -7.22 24.39
C LYS A 294 2.28 -7.69 23.37
N TYR A 295 1.98 -6.89 22.36
CA TYR A 295 1.02 -7.24 21.29
C TYR A 295 1.59 -8.26 20.31
N LEU A 296 2.86 -8.12 19.94
CA LEU A 296 3.44 -8.88 18.83
C LEU A 296 4.19 -10.14 19.29
N GLN A 297 4.74 -10.23 20.50
CA GLN A 297 5.64 -11.33 20.92
C GLN A 297 5.08 -12.75 20.75
N ARG A 298 3.75 -12.92 20.87
CA ARG A 298 3.07 -14.23 20.73
C ARG A 298 2.96 -14.71 19.29
N VAL A 299 2.82 -13.78 18.34
CA VAL A 299 2.43 -14.08 16.97
C VAL A 299 3.60 -14.65 16.18
N ASN A 300 3.36 -15.58 15.27
CA ASN A 300 4.34 -16.04 14.29
C ASN A 300 4.03 -15.40 12.94
N LEU A 301 4.67 -14.28 12.59
CA LEU A 301 4.46 -13.62 11.31
C LEU A 301 5.01 -14.43 10.12
N ASN A 302 6.06 -15.23 10.34
CA ASN A 302 6.72 -15.99 9.29
C ASN A 302 5.93 -17.26 8.88
N LYS A 303 5.43 -18.03 9.86
CA LYS A 303 4.62 -19.25 9.62
C LYS A 303 3.15 -18.94 9.36
N THR A 304 2.67 -17.75 9.72
CA THR A 304 1.32 -17.33 9.32
C THR A 304 1.27 -17.30 7.80
N ASP A 305 0.22 -17.93 7.28
CA ASP A 305 -0.01 -18.04 5.84
C ASP A 305 0.14 -16.67 5.14
N LEU A 306 0.80 -16.71 3.98
CA LEU A 306 1.18 -15.52 3.20
C LEU A 306 -0.02 -14.64 2.87
N ASP A 307 -1.13 -15.25 2.47
CA ASP A 307 -2.36 -14.52 2.13
C ASP A 307 -2.95 -13.86 3.38
N SER A 308 -2.92 -14.59 4.51
CA SER A 308 -3.45 -14.11 5.79
C SER A 308 -2.66 -12.91 6.33
N LYS A 309 -1.32 -12.96 6.29
CA LYS A 309 -0.48 -11.82 6.76
C LYS A 309 -0.52 -10.64 5.79
N GLY A 310 -0.52 -10.91 4.49
CA GLY A 310 -0.62 -9.88 3.45
C GLY A 310 -1.91 -9.08 3.55
N LYS A 311 -3.06 -9.76 3.52
CA LYS A 311 -4.39 -9.11 3.63
C LYS A 311 -4.57 -8.36 4.94
N ALA A 312 -4.05 -8.89 6.05
CA ALA A 312 -4.14 -8.22 7.34
C ALA A 312 -3.37 -6.90 7.34
N PHE A 313 -2.13 -6.91 6.83
CA PHE A 313 -1.32 -5.70 6.71
C PHE A 313 -1.94 -4.69 5.73
N GLU A 314 -2.43 -5.15 4.58
CA GLU A 314 -3.10 -4.26 3.63
C GLU A 314 -4.40 -3.65 4.15
N THR A 315 -5.17 -4.39 4.94
CA THR A 315 -6.40 -3.88 5.58
C THR A 315 -6.06 -2.80 6.58
N PHE A 316 -5.01 -3.04 7.39
CA PHE A 316 -4.46 -2.06 8.31
C PHE A 316 -3.98 -0.80 7.56
N MET A 317 -3.14 -0.93 6.53
CA MET A 317 -2.69 0.18 5.69
C MET A 317 -3.87 0.93 5.05
N GLY A 318 -4.82 0.21 4.46
CA GLY A 318 -5.96 0.80 3.78
C GLY A 318 -6.84 1.63 4.71
N SER A 319 -6.98 1.24 5.98
CA SER A 319 -7.66 2.06 7.00
C SER A 319 -6.86 3.32 7.36
N TYR A 320 -5.54 3.19 7.46
CA TYR A 320 -4.62 4.25 7.85
C TYR A 320 -4.51 5.37 6.80
N PHE A 321 -4.24 5.02 5.53
CA PHE A 321 -4.02 6.00 4.47
C PHE A 321 -5.29 6.72 4.00
N ARG A 322 -6.44 6.04 4.02
CA ARG A 322 -7.75 6.65 3.67
C ARG A 322 -8.21 7.65 4.72
N GLY A 323 -7.88 7.42 5.99
CA GLY A 323 -8.24 8.29 7.11
C GLY A 323 -7.28 9.47 7.24
N ASP A 324 -6.15 9.23 7.91
CA ASP A 324 -5.30 10.28 8.48
C ASP A 324 -4.34 10.94 7.47
N PHE A 325 -4.07 10.27 6.34
CA PHE A 325 -3.08 10.73 5.36
C PHE A 325 -3.68 11.42 4.12
N GLY A 326 -4.99 11.29 3.89
CA GLY A 326 -5.66 11.85 2.72
C GLY A 326 -5.09 11.36 1.39
N GLN A 327 -4.46 10.18 1.38
CA GLN A 327 -3.88 9.58 0.18
C GLN A 327 -4.78 8.48 -0.35
N TYR A 328 -4.95 8.47 -1.66
CA TYR A 328 -5.94 7.67 -2.35
C TYR A 328 -5.26 6.64 -3.22
N PHE A 329 -5.30 5.39 -2.79
CA PHE A 329 -4.73 4.28 -3.56
C PHE A 329 -5.62 3.87 -4.72
N THR A 330 -5.00 3.23 -5.71
CA THR A 330 -5.74 2.58 -6.80
C THR A 330 -6.62 1.46 -6.22
N PRO A 331 -7.94 1.47 -6.47
CA PRO A 331 -8.85 0.41 -6.06
C PRO A 331 -8.41 -0.99 -6.53
N ARG A 332 -8.52 -2.00 -5.66
CA ARG A 332 -8.06 -3.38 -5.94
C ARG A 332 -8.63 -3.97 -7.23
N ASN A 333 -9.91 -3.71 -7.52
CA ASN A 333 -10.56 -4.23 -8.73
C ASN A 333 -9.92 -3.67 -10.01
N ILE A 334 -9.47 -2.42 -9.99
CA ILE A 334 -8.77 -1.78 -11.12
C ILE A 334 -7.33 -2.29 -11.23
N VAL A 335 -6.64 -2.46 -10.10
CA VAL A 335 -5.29 -3.05 -10.06
C VAL A 335 -5.31 -4.46 -10.65
N LYS A 336 -6.24 -5.30 -10.16
CA LYS A 336 -6.45 -6.67 -10.63
C LYS A 336 -6.73 -6.71 -12.13
N PHE A 337 -7.65 -5.85 -12.60
CA PHE A 337 -7.99 -5.72 -14.01
C PHE A 337 -6.75 -5.45 -14.89
N ILE A 338 -5.93 -4.47 -14.52
CA ILE A 338 -4.73 -4.09 -15.28
C ILE A 338 -3.75 -5.26 -15.35
N VAL A 339 -3.45 -5.87 -14.20
CA VAL A 339 -2.49 -6.97 -14.10
C VAL A 339 -2.99 -8.20 -14.85
N ASP A 340 -4.27 -8.56 -14.71
CA ASP A 340 -4.88 -9.72 -15.37
C ASP A 340 -4.89 -9.57 -16.89
N SER A 341 -5.08 -8.34 -17.39
CA SER A 341 -5.09 -8.04 -18.82
C SER A 341 -3.73 -8.23 -19.52
N LEU A 342 -2.62 -8.13 -18.79
CA LEU A 342 -1.27 -8.19 -19.37
C LEU A 342 -0.65 -9.59 -19.27
N PRO A 343 0.10 -10.07 -20.26
CA PRO A 343 0.77 -11.38 -20.22
C PRO A 343 2.09 -11.37 -19.42
N ILE A 344 2.02 -10.94 -18.16
CA ILE A 344 3.15 -10.96 -17.21
C ILE A 344 3.48 -12.40 -16.82
N LYS A 345 4.76 -12.75 -16.86
CA LYS A 345 5.34 -14.07 -16.50
C LYS A 345 6.51 -13.89 -15.53
N ASN A 346 7.03 -14.99 -14.99
CA ASN A 346 8.11 -14.99 -14.01
C ASN A 346 9.45 -14.42 -14.52
N ASP A 347 9.66 -14.36 -15.83
CA ASP A 347 10.84 -13.78 -16.49
C ASP A 347 10.64 -12.33 -16.95
N SER A 348 9.46 -11.76 -16.72
CA SER A 348 9.10 -10.41 -17.15
C SER A 348 9.60 -9.35 -16.18
N LEU A 349 10.26 -8.31 -16.68
CA LEU A 349 10.68 -7.16 -15.88
C LEU A 349 9.53 -6.15 -15.74
N VAL A 350 9.01 -5.96 -14.53
CA VAL A 350 7.85 -5.12 -14.23
C VAL A 350 8.25 -3.90 -13.39
N LEU A 351 7.79 -2.72 -13.80
CA LEU A 351 7.99 -1.48 -13.08
C LEU A 351 6.67 -0.77 -12.80
N ASP A 352 6.53 -0.23 -11.58
CA ASP A 352 5.57 0.83 -11.29
C ASP A 352 6.33 2.12 -10.95
N THR A 353 6.16 3.14 -11.80
CA THR A 353 6.87 4.43 -11.67
C THR A 353 6.33 5.33 -10.56
N SER A 354 5.18 4.95 -9.96
CA SER A 354 4.53 5.67 -8.86
C SER A 354 3.78 4.67 -7.99
N CYS A 355 4.52 3.80 -7.29
CA CYS A 355 3.99 2.56 -6.74
C CYS A 355 3.10 2.72 -5.51
N GLY A 356 3.09 3.88 -4.85
CA GLY A 356 2.37 4.05 -3.59
C GLY A 356 2.77 2.96 -2.60
N SER A 357 1.79 2.29 -2.00
CA SER A 357 1.99 1.16 -1.07
C SER A 357 2.34 -0.18 -1.74
N GLY A 358 2.60 -0.19 -3.05
CA GLY A 358 3.03 -1.40 -3.79
C GLY A 358 1.89 -2.26 -4.33
N GLY A 359 0.66 -1.75 -4.41
CA GLY A 359 -0.52 -2.54 -4.83
C GLY A 359 -0.35 -3.21 -6.20
N PHE A 360 0.15 -2.50 -7.21
CA PHE A 360 0.40 -3.10 -8.52
C PHE A 360 1.47 -4.20 -8.49
N LEU A 361 2.54 -4.00 -7.71
CA LEU A 361 3.63 -4.97 -7.57
C LEU A 361 3.14 -6.25 -6.90
N LEU A 362 2.33 -6.13 -5.85
CA LEU A 362 1.72 -7.27 -5.18
C LEU A 362 0.79 -8.06 -6.09
N PHE A 363 -0.07 -7.39 -6.86
CA PHE A 363 -0.96 -8.12 -7.77
C PHE A 363 -0.18 -8.79 -8.91
N ALA A 364 0.90 -8.17 -9.40
CA ALA A 364 1.80 -8.82 -10.35
C ALA A 364 2.47 -10.07 -9.75
N LEU A 365 2.92 -9.99 -8.50
CA LEU A 365 3.43 -11.13 -7.74
C LEU A 365 2.38 -12.23 -7.59
N ASP A 366 1.16 -11.87 -7.20
CA ASP A 366 0.06 -12.82 -6.97
C ASP A 366 -0.33 -13.55 -8.26
N LYS A 367 -0.31 -12.84 -9.39
CA LYS A 367 -0.48 -13.46 -10.71
C LYS A 367 0.60 -14.49 -11.03
N VAL A 368 1.87 -14.20 -10.76
CA VAL A 368 2.97 -15.15 -10.99
C VAL A 368 2.92 -16.32 -10.00
N ARG A 369 2.43 -16.11 -8.78
CA ARG A 369 2.16 -17.20 -7.82
C ARG A 369 1.09 -18.16 -8.32
N GLN A 370 -0.02 -17.64 -8.81
CA GLN A 370 -1.08 -18.47 -9.39
C GLN A 370 -0.56 -19.27 -10.59
N GLN A 371 0.28 -18.66 -11.44
CA GLN A 371 0.97 -19.39 -12.52
C GLN A 371 1.91 -20.48 -11.96
N ALA A 372 2.63 -20.22 -10.88
CA ALA A 372 3.49 -21.21 -10.25
C ALA A 372 2.70 -22.43 -9.73
N ASP A 373 1.49 -22.20 -9.22
CA ASP A 373 0.58 -23.26 -8.76
C ASP A 373 0.03 -24.11 -9.92
N ASP A 374 -0.07 -23.54 -11.13
CA ASP A 374 -0.45 -24.28 -12.34
C ASP A 374 0.69 -25.19 -12.85
N TYR A 375 1.95 -24.80 -12.65
CA TYR A 375 3.13 -25.52 -13.14
C TYR A 375 3.73 -26.51 -12.14
N TYR A 376 3.64 -26.24 -10.85
CA TYR A 376 4.33 -26.97 -9.79
C TYR A 376 3.37 -27.31 -8.66
N GLU A 377 3.69 -28.38 -7.91
CA GLU A 377 2.95 -28.69 -6.68
C GLU A 377 3.02 -27.50 -5.71
N HIS A 378 1.85 -27.11 -5.19
CA HIS A 378 1.72 -25.97 -4.28
C HIS A 378 2.67 -26.11 -3.08
N LYS A 379 3.42 -25.04 -2.76
CA LYS A 379 4.45 -25.00 -1.71
C LYS A 379 5.67 -25.92 -1.92
N SER A 380 5.86 -26.47 -3.11
CA SER A 380 7.13 -27.11 -3.48
C SER A 380 8.27 -26.08 -3.55
N ILE A 381 9.51 -26.55 -3.46
CA ILE A 381 10.70 -25.69 -3.59
C ILE A 381 10.74 -25.00 -4.97
N GLU A 382 10.27 -25.69 -6.01
CA GLU A 382 10.22 -25.18 -7.37
C GLU A 382 9.16 -24.09 -7.52
N ASN A 383 7.95 -24.32 -6.96
CA ASN A 383 6.90 -23.31 -6.87
C ASN A 383 7.42 -22.05 -6.16
N TYR A 384 8.03 -22.21 -4.98
CA TYR A 384 8.59 -21.10 -4.21
C TYR A 384 9.64 -20.33 -5.00
N LYS A 385 10.63 -21.02 -5.58
CA LYS A 385 11.66 -20.37 -6.39
C LYS A 385 11.08 -19.63 -7.59
N HIS A 386 10.07 -20.20 -8.26
CA HIS A 386 9.48 -19.62 -9.46
C HIS A 386 8.93 -18.21 -9.23
N TRP A 387 8.14 -18.02 -8.18
CA TRP A 387 7.59 -16.70 -7.87
C TRP A 387 8.55 -15.84 -7.04
N HIS A 388 9.37 -16.44 -6.17
CA HIS A 388 10.32 -15.69 -5.33
C HIS A 388 11.44 -15.05 -6.17
N ASP A 389 11.99 -15.77 -7.16
CA ASP A 389 13.00 -15.19 -8.06
C ASP A 389 12.41 -14.02 -8.88
N PHE A 390 11.16 -14.14 -9.33
CA PHE A 390 10.45 -13.04 -9.99
C PHE A 390 10.32 -11.83 -9.07
N ALA A 391 9.91 -12.05 -7.83
CA ALA A 391 9.76 -10.95 -6.88
C ALA A 391 11.07 -10.23 -6.56
N GLU A 392 12.13 -11.00 -6.26
CA GLU A 392 13.43 -10.47 -5.84
C GLU A 392 14.15 -9.76 -7.00
N LYS A 393 14.01 -10.26 -8.23
CA LYS A 393 14.85 -9.82 -9.37
C LYS A 393 14.09 -9.06 -10.43
N ASN A 394 12.77 -9.16 -10.50
CA ASN A 394 12.00 -8.69 -11.65
C ASN A 394 10.87 -7.69 -11.33
N LEU A 395 10.56 -7.43 -10.06
CA LEU A 395 9.60 -6.40 -9.65
C LEU A 395 10.30 -5.13 -9.18
N TYR A 396 9.90 -3.97 -9.70
CA TYR A 396 10.51 -2.67 -9.39
C TYR A 396 9.46 -1.60 -9.09
N GLY A 397 9.74 -0.74 -8.12
CA GLY A 397 8.83 0.34 -7.72
C GLY A 397 9.55 1.65 -7.44
N ILE A 398 8.93 2.77 -7.82
CA ILE A 398 9.41 4.11 -7.48
C ILE A 398 8.28 4.85 -6.75
N GLU A 399 8.59 5.42 -5.59
CA GLU A 399 7.67 6.26 -4.83
C GLU A 399 8.40 7.50 -4.33
N ILE A 400 7.80 8.68 -4.50
CA ILE A 400 8.43 9.96 -4.15
C ILE A 400 8.44 10.19 -2.64
N ASN A 401 7.41 9.73 -1.93
CA ASN A 401 7.31 9.87 -0.49
C ASN A 401 8.06 8.73 0.21
N GLU A 402 9.06 9.08 1.02
CA GLU A 402 9.88 8.08 1.72
C GLU A 402 9.07 7.17 2.64
N GLN A 403 8.08 7.68 3.39
CA GLN A 403 7.26 6.87 4.30
C GLN A 403 6.38 5.87 3.54
N ILE A 404 5.85 6.27 2.38
CA ILE A 404 5.02 5.40 1.54
C ILE A 404 5.90 4.37 0.82
N ALA A 405 7.08 4.76 0.36
CA ALA A 405 8.07 3.84 -0.20
C ALA A 405 8.48 2.78 0.85
N ARG A 406 8.68 3.18 2.12
CA ARG A 406 8.93 2.26 3.23
C ARG A 406 7.77 1.30 3.45
N THR A 407 6.55 1.82 3.41
CA THR A 407 5.33 1.02 3.52
C THR A 407 5.26 -0.02 2.40
N ALA A 408 5.54 0.37 1.15
CA ALA A 408 5.61 -0.57 0.03
C ALA A 408 6.68 -1.63 0.26
N LYS A 409 7.89 -1.26 0.71
CA LYS A 409 8.93 -2.25 1.07
C LYS A 409 8.45 -3.21 2.15
N MET A 410 7.83 -2.71 3.21
CA MET A 410 7.28 -3.54 4.28
C MET A 410 6.20 -4.48 3.78
N ASN A 411 5.31 -3.98 2.93
CA ASN A 411 4.28 -4.77 2.29
C ASN A 411 4.92 -5.90 1.47
N MET A 412 5.98 -5.60 0.73
CA MET A 412 6.75 -6.56 -0.03
C MET A 412 7.44 -7.62 0.90
N ILE A 413 8.14 -7.18 1.97
CA ILE A 413 8.76 -8.06 2.98
C ILE A 413 7.78 -9.06 3.60
N ILE A 414 6.58 -8.57 3.96
CA ILE A 414 5.54 -9.38 4.59
C ILE A 414 5.08 -10.48 3.62
N HIS A 415 5.09 -10.22 2.32
CA HIS A 415 4.80 -11.20 1.28
C HIS A 415 6.01 -12.07 0.91
N ASP A 416 7.12 -12.06 1.66
CA ASP A 416 8.31 -12.89 1.43
C ASP A 416 8.88 -12.77 0.01
N ASP A 417 8.89 -11.57 -0.53
CA ASP A 417 9.15 -11.31 -1.95
C ASP A 417 10.53 -10.69 -2.22
N GLY A 418 11.29 -10.41 -1.16
CA GLY A 418 12.67 -9.96 -1.26
C GLY A 418 12.89 -8.45 -1.41
N HIS A 419 11.90 -7.57 -1.22
CA HIS A 419 11.97 -6.13 -0.85
C HIS A 419 12.94 -5.14 -1.55
N THR A 420 13.80 -5.60 -2.46
CA THR A 420 15.09 -4.95 -2.80
C THR A 420 14.98 -3.87 -3.87
N ASN A 421 13.85 -3.79 -4.57
CA ASN A 421 13.72 -3.01 -5.80
C ASN A 421 12.68 -1.89 -5.72
N VAL A 422 12.21 -1.53 -4.52
CA VAL A 422 11.41 -0.32 -4.32
C VAL A 422 12.34 0.82 -3.88
N ILE A 423 12.22 2.00 -4.49
CA ILE A 423 13.08 3.15 -4.17
C ILE A 423 12.27 4.39 -3.81
N ALA A 424 12.80 5.17 -2.86
CA ALA A 424 12.25 6.46 -2.47
C ALA A 424 12.88 7.59 -3.31
N ALA A 425 12.27 7.92 -4.45
CA ALA A 425 12.79 8.92 -5.39
C ALA A 425 11.68 9.56 -6.24
N ASP A 426 11.97 10.73 -6.79
CA ASP A 426 11.12 11.37 -7.80
C ASP A 426 11.20 10.55 -9.10
N GLY A 427 10.10 9.90 -9.49
CA GLY A 427 10.04 9.00 -10.65
C GLY A 427 10.32 9.66 -12.01
N LEU A 428 10.32 10.99 -12.07
CA LEU A 428 10.67 11.76 -13.27
C LEU A 428 12.17 12.09 -13.37
N LEU A 429 13.00 11.64 -12.42
CA LEU A 429 14.46 11.74 -12.54
C LEU A 429 15.00 10.82 -13.64
N SER A 430 16.21 11.12 -14.11
CA SER A 430 16.89 10.25 -15.06
C SER A 430 17.24 8.89 -14.45
N ASP A 431 17.39 7.86 -15.29
CA ASP A 431 17.84 6.53 -14.84
C ASP A 431 19.22 6.60 -14.15
N GLU A 432 20.14 7.44 -14.65
CA GLU A 432 21.42 7.76 -14.00
C GLU A 432 21.24 8.28 -12.57
N GLU A 433 20.42 9.30 -12.37
CA GLU A 433 20.19 9.88 -11.05
C GLU A 433 19.47 8.91 -10.10
N LEU A 434 18.53 8.11 -10.61
CA LEU A 434 17.81 7.10 -9.82
C LEU A 434 18.78 6.03 -9.33
N ARG A 435 19.66 5.52 -10.20
CA ARG A 435 20.70 4.55 -9.83
C ARG A 435 21.72 5.12 -8.85
N GLU A 436 22.10 6.39 -9.01
CA GLU A 436 23.05 7.03 -8.08
C GLU A 436 22.45 7.21 -6.69
N ARG A 437 21.20 7.67 -6.60
CA ARG A 437 20.51 7.93 -5.33
C ARG A 437 20.12 6.66 -4.58
N SER A 438 19.60 5.66 -5.29
CA SER A 438 19.18 4.39 -4.68
C SER A 438 20.33 3.39 -4.53
N LYS A 439 21.42 3.53 -5.29
CA LYS A 439 22.45 2.49 -5.45
C LYS A 439 21.93 1.19 -6.07
N ASN A 440 20.66 1.13 -6.47
CA ASN A 440 20.08 0.04 -7.23
C ASN A 440 20.38 0.28 -8.72
N LYS A 441 21.21 -0.59 -9.32
CA LYS A 441 21.71 -0.42 -10.69
C LYS A 441 20.71 -0.83 -11.77
N ASN A 442 19.57 -1.42 -11.39
CA ASN A 442 18.66 -2.07 -12.32
C ASN A 442 17.55 -1.14 -12.85
N PHE A 443 17.43 0.08 -12.32
CA PHE A 443 16.62 1.13 -12.94
C PHE A 443 17.34 1.67 -14.17
N VAL A 444 17.19 0.98 -15.30
CA VAL A 444 17.86 1.31 -16.57
C VAL A 444 16.80 1.60 -17.62
N TYR A 445 17.01 2.64 -18.43
CA TYR A 445 16.15 2.88 -19.59
C TYR A 445 16.18 1.72 -20.59
N ASN A 446 15.09 1.56 -21.33
CA ASN A 446 14.94 0.54 -22.37
C ASN A 446 15.12 -0.91 -21.90
N SER A 447 14.72 -1.21 -20.66
CA SER A 447 14.92 -2.53 -20.03
C SER A 447 13.63 -3.24 -19.62
N PHE A 448 12.57 -2.49 -19.27
CA PHE A 448 11.35 -3.06 -18.69
C PHE A 448 10.39 -3.63 -19.73
N ASP A 449 9.82 -4.80 -19.45
CA ASP A 449 8.81 -5.47 -20.28
C ASP A 449 7.42 -4.83 -20.09
N PHE A 450 7.06 -4.60 -18.83
CA PHE A 450 5.75 -4.10 -18.45
C PHE A 450 5.90 -2.92 -17.50
N ILE A 451 5.15 -1.87 -17.75
CA ILE A 451 4.92 -0.80 -16.78
C ILE A 451 3.43 -0.77 -16.44
N ILE A 452 3.12 -0.91 -15.16
CA ILE A 452 1.77 -0.85 -14.60
C ILE A 452 1.75 0.24 -13.55
N THR A 453 0.99 1.31 -13.78
CA THR A 453 1.16 2.50 -12.94
C THR A 453 -0.07 3.40 -12.90
N ASN A 454 -0.20 4.14 -11.79
CA ASN A 454 -1.20 5.19 -11.61
C ASN A 454 -0.51 6.47 -11.09
N PRO A 455 0.03 7.32 -11.98
CA PRO A 455 0.72 8.55 -11.60
C PRO A 455 -0.21 9.56 -10.91
N PRO A 456 0.34 10.48 -10.08
CA PRO A 456 -0.46 11.49 -9.40
C PRO A 456 -1.17 12.42 -10.40
N PHE A 457 -2.47 12.67 -10.17
CA PHE A 457 -3.31 13.54 -11.00
C PHE A 457 -3.30 14.99 -10.54
N GLY A 458 -3.44 15.92 -11.49
CA GLY A 458 -3.79 17.32 -11.22
C GLY A 458 -2.68 18.15 -10.58
N SER A 459 -1.49 17.57 -10.40
CA SER A 459 -0.29 18.30 -10.01
C SER A 459 0.41 18.84 -11.26
N SER A 460 0.98 20.04 -11.17
CA SER A 460 1.75 20.64 -12.26
C SER A 460 3.18 20.88 -11.80
N ILE A 461 4.15 20.48 -12.62
CA ILE A 461 5.54 20.78 -12.39
C ILE A 461 5.84 22.11 -13.04
N LYS A 462 6.32 23.07 -12.25
CA LYS A 462 6.80 24.35 -12.76
C LYS A 462 8.28 24.26 -13.09
N GLN A 463 8.68 24.89 -14.19
CA GLN A 463 10.08 24.96 -14.59
C GLN A 463 10.98 25.59 -13.50
N THR A 464 10.44 26.50 -12.69
CA THR A 464 11.14 27.16 -11.59
C THR A 464 11.41 26.25 -10.39
N GLU A 465 10.68 25.15 -10.26
CA GLU A 465 10.75 24.23 -9.10
C GLU A 465 11.61 22.99 -9.40
N LYS A 466 11.55 22.48 -10.64
CA LYS A 466 12.30 21.30 -11.08
C LYS A 466 12.94 21.55 -12.44
N ALA A 467 14.27 21.45 -12.50
CA ALA A 467 15.02 21.80 -13.69
C ALA A 467 14.93 20.76 -14.82
N TYR A 468 14.44 19.53 -14.59
CA TYR A 468 14.50 18.46 -15.59
C TYR A 468 13.49 18.56 -16.74
N MET A 469 12.57 19.54 -16.77
CA MET A 469 11.60 19.65 -17.88
C MET A 469 12.25 19.78 -19.27
N HIS A 470 13.47 20.31 -19.36
CA HIS A 470 14.21 20.38 -20.62
C HIS A 470 14.60 19.00 -21.18
N GLN A 471 14.59 17.96 -20.34
CA GLN A 471 14.89 16.57 -20.71
C GLN A 471 13.67 15.83 -21.28
N TYR A 472 12.49 16.45 -21.26
CA TYR A 472 11.23 15.89 -21.74
C TYR A 472 10.74 16.65 -22.97
N SER A 473 10.40 15.92 -24.02
CA SER A 473 9.83 16.44 -25.25
C SER A 473 8.46 17.07 -24.97
N LEU A 474 7.62 16.40 -24.18
CA LEU A 474 6.32 16.92 -23.73
C LEU A 474 6.46 18.09 -22.74
N GLY A 475 7.64 18.34 -22.19
CA GLY A 475 7.97 19.54 -21.41
C GLY A 475 8.22 20.80 -22.25
N ARG A 476 8.32 20.65 -23.58
CA ARG A 476 8.57 21.75 -24.52
C ARG A 476 7.29 22.19 -25.23
N LYS A 477 7.25 23.46 -25.64
CA LYS A 477 6.24 23.98 -26.57
C LYS A 477 6.74 23.62 -27.97
N GLU A 478 6.14 22.58 -28.55
CA GLU A 478 6.32 22.27 -29.97
C GLU A 478 6.04 23.53 -30.82
N LEU A 479 6.84 23.70 -31.87
CA LEU A 479 6.60 24.73 -32.86
C LEU A 479 5.27 24.43 -33.58
N ASP A 480 4.32 25.35 -33.44
CA ASP A 480 3.11 25.31 -34.25
C ASP A 480 3.50 25.36 -35.73
N TRP A 481 3.23 24.28 -36.47
CA TRP A 481 3.58 24.16 -37.88
C TRP A 481 2.84 25.18 -38.75
N LEU A 482 1.73 25.74 -38.25
CA LEU A 482 0.96 26.84 -38.83
C LEU A 482 1.43 28.22 -38.35
N ASN A 483 2.52 28.29 -37.60
CA ASN A 483 3.14 29.57 -37.30
C ASN A 483 3.72 30.17 -38.58
N TRP A 484 3.26 31.39 -38.87
CA TRP A 484 3.67 32.19 -40.02
C TRP A 484 4.62 33.33 -39.63
N LYS A 485 4.75 33.61 -38.32
CA LYS A 485 5.76 34.51 -37.77
C LYS A 485 7.01 33.68 -37.46
N ASN A 486 8.19 34.20 -37.78
CA ASN A 486 9.48 33.54 -37.56
C ASN A 486 9.78 33.33 -36.05
N ALA A 487 9.11 32.39 -35.39
CA ALA A 487 9.54 31.84 -34.13
C ALA A 487 10.70 30.88 -34.44
N LYS A 488 11.91 31.23 -33.98
CA LYS A 488 13.13 30.52 -34.37
C LYS A 488 13.47 29.33 -33.50
N GLU A 489 12.83 29.16 -32.34
CA GLU A 489 13.27 28.16 -31.34
C GLU A 489 12.09 27.57 -30.56
N GLU A 490 12.19 26.27 -30.25
CA GLU A 490 11.35 25.61 -29.25
C GLU A 490 11.56 26.28 -27.90
N THR A 491 10.48 26.52 -27.17
CA THR A 491 10.55 27.10 -25.82
C THR A 491 10.09 26.08 -24.80
N ILE A 492 10.67 26.11 -23.59
CA ILE A 492 10.22 25.23 -22.51
C ILE A 492 8.86 25.75 -22.00
N ARG A 493 7.94 24.85 -21.64
CA ARG A 493 6.66 25.25 -21.04
C ARG A 493 6.91 25.81 -19.63
N ASP A 494 6.10 26.77 -19.20
CA ASP A 494 6.21 27.33 -17.84
C ASP A 494 5.80 26.29 -16.78
N SER A 495 4.85 25.43 -17.14
CA SER A 495 4.41 24.28 -16.36
C SER A 495 3.89 23.14 -17.26
N GLN A 496 3.91 21.92 -16.72
CA GLN A 496 3.31 20.74 -17.37
C GLN A 496 2.67 19.83 -16.32
N SER A 497 1.56 19.18 -16.66
CA SER A 497 0.92 18.20 -15.77
C SER A 497 1.84 16.99 -15.54
N THR A 498 1.89 16.50 -14.31
CA THR A 498 2.75 15.36 -13.92
C THR A 498 2.45 14.12 -14.75
N GLU A 499 1.17 13.79 -14.92
CA GLU A 499 0.72 12.61 -15.66
C GLU A 499 1.16 12.60 -17.13
N ILE A 500 1.35 13.78 -17.75
CA ILE A 500 1.85 13.90 -19.13
C ILE A 500 3.34 13.56 -19.20
N LEU A 501 4.13 13.99 -18.21
CA LEU A 501 5.56 13.67 -18.15
C LEU A 501 5.80 12.19 -17.84
N PHE A 502 4.94 11.57 -17.01
CA PHE A 502 5.02 10.14 -16.74
C PHE A 502 4.77 9.28 -17.99
N LEU A 503 3.92 9.70 -18.94
CA LEU A 503 3.74 9.00 -20.22
C LEU A 503 5.06 8.90 -21.01
N GLU A 504 5.84 9.97 -21.05
CA GLU A 504 7.16 9.98 -21.70
C GLU A 504 8.22 9.26 -20.86
N GLN A 505 8.14 9.34 -19.54
CA GLN A 505 9.07 8.63 -18.67
C GLN A 505 8.91 7.11 -18.76
N CYS A 506 7.67 6.63 -18.80
CA CYS A 506 7.37 5.22 -19.04
C CYS A 506 7.91 4.76 -20.40
N TYR A 507 7.82 5.60 -21.44
CA TYR A 507 8.38 5.30 -22.77
C TYR A 507 9.90 5.11 -22.70
N LYS A 508 10.61 5.93 -21.92
CA LYS A 508 12.06 5.82 -21.75
C LYS A 508 12.45 4.52 -21.04
N PHE A 509 11.71 4.09 -20.02
CA PHE A 509 11.98 2.86 -19.27
C PHE A 509 11.65 1.56 -20.02
N LEU A 510 10.55 1.55 -20.79
CA LEU A 510 10.13 0.38 -21.54
C LEU A 510 11.17 -0.02 -22.58
N LYS A 511 11.41 -1.32 -22.71
CA LYS A 511 12.11 -1.87 -23.88
C LYS A 511 11.21 -1.79 -25.13
N PRO A 512 11.76 -1.93 -26.35
CA PRO A 512 10.93 -1.95 -27.55
C PRO A 512 9.92 -3.09 -27.49
N HIS A 513 8.68 -2.82 -27.89
CA HIS A 513 7.51 -3.71 -27.74
C HIS A 513 7.08 -4.02 -26.30
N GLY A 514 7.66 -3.37 -25.29
CA GLY A 514 7.14 -3.43 -23.92
C GLY A 514 5.76 -2.78 -23.82
N TYR A 515 4.96 -3.23 -22.84
CA TYR A 515 3.59 -2.77 -22.63
C TYR A 515 3.51 -1.80 -21.46
N LEU A 516 2.75 -0.72 -21.64
CA LEU A 516 2.36 0.21 -20.59
C LEU A 516 0.85 0.12 -20.38
N ALA A 517 0.43 -0.11 -19.14
CA ALA A 517 -0.93 0.11 -18.69
C ALA A 517 -0.92 1.23 -17.65
N ILE A 518 -1.52 2.37 -18.02
CA ILE A 518 -1.47 3.59 -17.22
C ILE A 518 -2.88 4.14 -17.00
N VAL A 519 -3.19 4.49 -15.75
CA VAL A 519 -4.41 5.22 -15.44
C VAL A 519 -4.20 6.70 -15.78
N ILE A 520 -5.09 7.26 -16.59
CA ILE A 520 -5.03 8.66 -17.03
C ILE A 520 -6.40 9.35 -16.88
N PRO A 521 -6.44 10.67 -16.64
CA PRO A 521 -7.69 11.42 -16.68
C PRO A 521 -8.21 11.49 -18.12
N ASP A 522 -9.54 11.38 -18.29
CA ASP A 522 -10.21 11.42 -19.61
C ASP A 522 -9.85 12.69 -20.40
N GLY A 523 -9.52 13.79 -19.71
CA GLY A 523 -9.09 15.04 -20.34
C GLY A 523 -7.90 14.89 -21.29
N ILE A 524 -6.96 13.97 -21.04
CA ILE A 524 -5.85 13.69 -21.98
C ILE A 524 -6.38 13.13 -23.31
N LEU A 525 -7.43 12.32 -23.24
CA LEU A 525 -8.05 11.68 -24.41
C LEU A 525 -9.02 12.61 -25.15
N THR A 526 -9.69 13.54 -24.44
CA THR A 526 -10.78 14.34 -25.02
C THR A 526 -10.45 15.80 -25.29
N ASN A 527 -9.58 16.45 -24.50
CA ASN A 527 -9.40 17.90 -24.57
C ASN A 527 -8.60 18.30 -25.81
N SER A 528 -9.12 19.25 -26.59
CA SER A 528 -8.46 19.76 -27.80
C SER A 528 -7.09 20.40 -27.51
N SER A 529 -6.95 21.08 -26.36
CA SER A 529 -5.68 21.68 -25.93
C SER A 529 -4.56 20.67 -25.68
N LEU A 530 -4.90 19.38 -25.48
CA LEU A 530 -3.95 18.28 -25.26
C LEU A 530 -3.74 17.42 -26.52
N GLN A 531 -4.15 17.90 -27.70
CA GLN A 531 -3.94 17.18 -28.96
C GLN A 531 -2.46 16.81 -29.20
N TYR A 532 -1.53 17.70 -28.85
CA TYR A 532 -0.10 17.44 -28.98
C TYR A 532 0.35 16.21 -28.16
N VAL A 533 -0.28 15.94 -27.01
CA VAL A 533 -0.01 14.74 -26.19
C VAL A 533 -0.47 13.50 -26.93
N ARG A 534 -1.68 13.51 -27.50
CA ARG A 534 -2.21 12.37 -28.29
C ARG A 534 -1.37 12.11 -29.53
N ASP A 535 -0.94 13.16 -30.22
CA ASP A 535 -0.04 13.02 -31.36
C ASP A 535 1.30 12.37 -30.95
N ASN A 536 1.87 12.75 -29.81
CA ASN A 536 3.07 12.12 -29.26
C ASN A 536 2.83 10.67 -28.82
N ILE A 537 1.67 10.34 -28.23
CA ILE A 537 1.32 8.97 -27.85
C ILE A 537 1.35 8.05 -29.08
N GLU A 538 0.76 8.48 -30.20
CA GLU A 538 0.78 7.70 -31.45
C GLU A 538 2.19 7.54 -32.06
N GLU A 539 3.10 8.48 -31.80
CA GLU A 539 4.49 8.40 -32.25
C GLU A 539 5.28 7.41 -31.40
N MET A 540 5.18 7.55 -30.09
CA MET A 540 5.88 6.72 -29.12
C MET A 540 5.32 5.30 -29.05
N TYR A 541 4.02 5.13 -29.28
CA TYR A 541 3.33 3.89 -28.98
C TYR A 541 2.33 3.45 -30.04
N ARG A 542 2.13 2.14 -30.09
CA ARG A 542 0.94 1.51 -30.63
C ARG A 542 -0.15 1.48 -29.56
N ILE A 543 -1.32 2.04 -29.87
CA ILE A 543 -2.47 1.98 -28.96
C ILE A 543 -3.08 0.59 -29.01
N ILE A 544 -3.19 -0.07 -27.86
CA ILE A 544 -3.73 -1.43 -27.74
C ILE A 544 -5.17 -1.36 -27.28
N ALA A 545 -5.42 -0.64 -26.19
CA ALA A 545 -6.77 -0.51 -25.65
C ALA A 545 -6.99 0.79 -24.90
N VAL A 546 -8.25 1.23 -24.89
CA VAL A 546 -8.74 2.28 -24.00
C VAL A 546 -9.98 1.74 -23.28
N VAL A 547 -9.87 1.63 -21.96
CA VAL A 547 -10.98 1.17 -21.10
C VAL A 547 -11.43 2.31 -20.21
N SER A 548 -12.64 2.83 -20.47
CA SER A 548 -13.22 3.92 -19.69
C SER A 548 -13.78 3.38 -18.39
N LEU A 549 -13.43 4.03 -17.27
CA LEU A 549 -13.92 3.68 -15.94
C LEU A 549 -15.09 4.58 -15.54
N PRO A 550 -15.98 4.14 -14.63
CA PRO A 550 -17.07 4.97 -14.15
C PRO A 550 -16.51 6.17 -13.37
N GLN A 551 -17.20 7.30 -13.37
CA GLN A 551 -16.76 8.50 -12.65
C GLN A 551 -16.59 8.24 -11.13
N THR A 552 -17.34 7.29 -10.60
CA THR A 552 -17.30 6.86 -9.20
C THR A 552 -16.06 6.04 -8.85
N ALA A 553 -15.26 5.63 -9.84
CA ALA A 553 -14.17 4.67 -9.68
C ALA A 553 -13.16 5.07 -8.59
N PHE A 554 -12.81 6.35 -8.54
CA PHE A 554 -11.91 6.90 -7.53
C PHE A 554 -12.62 7.76 -6.49
N THR A 555 -13.96 7.87 -6.55
CA THR A 555 -14.72 8.76 -5.65
C THR A 555 -14.73 8.27 -4.21
N ALA A 556 -14.81 6.94 -3.98
CA ALA A 556 -14.66 6.34 -2.65
C ALA A 556 -13.25 6.57 -2.06
N ASN A 557 -12.27 6.78 -2.95
CA ASN A 557 -10.93 7.22 -2.62
C ASN A 557 -10.79 8.71 -2.97
N GLY A 558 -11.80 9.53 -2.65
CA GLY A 558 -11.82 11.00 -2.67
C GLY A 558 -11.34 11.76 -3.91
N ALA A 559 -11.29 11.13 -5.09
CA ALA A 559 -11.06 11.78 -6.37
C ALA A 559 -12.27 11.59 -7.32
N GLY A 560 -12.93 12.68 -7.70
CA GLY A 560 -14.13 12.66 -8.58
C GLY A 560 -13.82 12.78 -10.08
N VAL A 561 -12.57 12.57 -10.49
CA VAL A 561 -12.12 12.77 -11.87
C VAL A 561 -12.43 11.51 -12.70
N LYS A 562 -13.20 11.68 -13.77
CA LYS A 562 -13.42 10.59 -14.73
C LYS A 562 -12.10 10.21 -15.38
N SER A 563 -11.78 8.93 -15.31
CA SER A 563 -10.48 8.38 -15.69
C SER A 563 -10.66 7.15 -16.57
N SER A 564 -9.63 6.85 -17.34
CA SER A 564 -9.57 5.68 -18.22
C SER A 564 -8.23 4.97 -18.02
N VAL A 565 -8.20 3.67 -18.31
CA VAL A 565 -6.96 2.90 -18.38
C VAL A 565 -6.54 2.82 -19.84
N LEU A 566 -5.34 3.34 -20.13
CA LEU A 566 -4.73 3.30 -21.45
C LEU A 566 -3.70 2.16 -21.49
N PHE A 567 -3.91 1.21 -22.41
CA PHE A 567 -2.95 0.16 -22.72
C PHE A 567 -2.27 0.49 -24.05
N VAL A 568 -0.95 0.59 -24.01
CA VAL A 568 -0.12 0.92 -25.17
C VAL A 568 1.12 0.02 -25.22
N ARG A 569 1.64 -0.22 -26.42
CA ARG A 569 2.88 -0.97 -26.66
C ARG A 569 3.92 -0.04 -27.25
N LYS A 570 5.13 -0.01 -26.69
CA LYS A 570 6.22 0.85 -27.18
C LYS A 570 6.57 0.51 -28.62
N ASN A 571 6.58 1.52 -29.48
CA ASN A 571 7.07 1.38 -30.85
C ASN A 571 8.60 1.24 -30.85
N ASP A 572 9.12 0.54 -31.86
CA ASP A 572 10.54 0.63 -32.19
C ASP A 572 10.92 2.05 -32.59
N GLU A 573 12.15 2.43 -32.31
CA GLU A 573 12.68 3.74 -32.67
C GLU A 573 12.53 4.04 -34.16
N LYS A 574 12.71 3.04 -35.03
CA LYS A 574 12.52 3.17 -36.49
C LYS A 574 11.07 3.48 -36.86
N VAL A 575 10.12 2.84 -36.18
CA VAL A 575 8.68 3.05 -36.41
C VAL A 575 8.29 4.45 -35.94
N SER A 576 8.72 4.84 -34.74
CA SER A 576 8.49 6.19 -34.20
C SER A 576 9.05 7.26 -35.16
N GLN A 577 10.30 7.12 -35.61
CA GLN A 577 10.91 8.03 -36.58
C GLN A 577 10.16 8.07 -37.92
N LYS A 578 9.67 6.93 -38.43
CA LYS A 578 8.85 6.85 -39.64
C LYS A 578 7.55 7.63 -39.47
N ILE A 579 6.84 7.43 -38.35
CA ILE A 579 5.58 8.12 -38.05
C ILE A 579 5.81 9.63 -37.95
N THR A 580 6.80 10.08 -37.18
CA THR A 580 7.14 11.50 -37.03
C THR A 580 7.50 12.14 -38.39
N ALA A 581 8.32 11.46 -39.20
CA ALA A 581 8.68 11.95 -40.54
C ALA A 581 7.48 12.06 -41.50
N LEU A 582 6.56 11.09 -41.44
CA LEU A 582 5.33 11.11 -42.24
C LEU A 582 4.40 12.27 -41.83
N LYS A 583 4.23 12.52 -40.52
CA LYS A 583 3.47 13.66 -40.01
C LYS A 583 4.08 14.98 -40.46
N GLN A 584 5.41 15.12 -40.33
CA GLN A 584 6.11 16.33 -40.74
C GLN A 584 5.98 16.58 -42.24
N LYS A 585 6.12 15.55 -43.06
CA LYS A 585 5.94 15.63 -44.51
C LYS A 585 4.51 16.04 -44.89
N LEU A 586 3.49 15.53 -44.20
CA LEU A 586 2.11 15.95 -44.43
C LEU A 586 1.90 17.42 -44.06
N LYS A 587 2.39 17.85 -42.89
CA LYS A 587 2.31 19.26 -42.45
C LYS A 587 2.95 20.20 -43.48
N GLU A 588 4.15 19.88 -43.95
CA GLU A 588 4.85 20.65 -44.97
C GLU A 588 4.09 20.68 -46.30
N LYS A 589 3.63 19.51 -46.77
CA LYS A 589 2.83 19.40 -48.00
C LYS A 589 1.57 20.26 -47.94
N LEU A 590 0.81 20.18 -46.85
CA LEU A 590 -0.41 20.98 -46.67
C LEU A 590 -0.10 22.47 -46.67
N LYS A 591 0.98 22.89 -46.00
CA LYS A 591 1.43 24.30 -45.97
C LYS A 591 1.79 24.81 -47.36
N THR A 592 2.44 24.00 -48.18
CA THR A 592 2.81 24.33 -49.57
C THR A 592 1.60 24.32 -50.51
N ASP A 593 0.79 23.25 -50.50
CA ASP A 593 -0.34 23.07 -51.42
C ASP A 593 -1.42 24.14 -51.22
N SER A 594 -1.64 24.57 -49.97
CA SER A 594 -2.58 25.64 -49.62
C SER A 594 -2.01 27.05 -49.78
N LYS A 595 -0.72 27.19 -50.09
CA LYS A 595 0.01 28.47 -50.07
C LYS A 595 -0.15 29.24 -48.77
N TYR A 596 -0.26 28.53 -47.65
CA TYR A 596 -0.70 29.09 -46.36
C TYR A 596 0.07 30.35 -45.93
N ILE A 597 1.40 30.32 -45.99
CA ILE A 597 2.25 31.46 -45.61
C ILE A 597 2.02 32.64 -46.56
N GLU A 598 1.96 32.39 -47.86
CA GLU A 598 1.80 33.45 -48.87
C GLU A 598 0.47 34.18 -48.67
N THR A 599 -0.61 33.43 -48.45
CA THR A 599 -1.95 33.96 -48.21
C THR A 599 -2.02 34.83 -46.95
N ILE A 600 -1.41 34.38 -45.83
CA ILE A 600 -1.40 35.18 -44.59
C ILE A 600 -0.55 36.44 -44.75
N LEU A 601 0.60 36.36 -45.42
CA LEU A 601 1.44 37.54 -45.69
C LEU A 601 0.72 38.55 -46.59
N GLU A 602 -0.12 38.09 -47.52
CA GLU A 602 -0.99 38.95 -48.32
C GLU A 602 -2.04 39.64 -47.46
N TRP A 603 -2.76 38.90 -46.60
CA TRP A 603 -3.71 39.49 -45.65
C TRP A 603 -3.05 40.46 -44.66
N GLU A 604 -1.81 40.20 -44.24
CA GLU A 604 -1.08 41.13 -43.37
C GLU A 604 -0.75 42.43 -44.11
N LYS A 605 -0.37 42.36 -45.39
CA LYS A 605 -0.16 43.54 -46.24
C LYS A 605 -1.46 44.32 -46.43
N GLU A 606 -2.57 43.65 -46.72
CA GLU A 606 -3.89 44.26 -46.86
C GLU A 606 -4.31 44.99 -45.59
N LYS A 607 -4.16 44.33 -44.43
CA LYS A 607 -4.43 44.90 -43.11
C LYS A 607 -3.60 46.16 -42.86
N ASN A 608 -2.29 46.10 -43.11
CA ASN A 608 -1.40 47.24 -42.92
C ASN A 608 -1.72 48.41 -43.87
N ALA A 609 -2.11 48.11 -45.11
CA ALA A 609 -2.56 49.12 -46.08
C ALA A 609 -3.88 49.78 -45.66
N ALA A 610 -4.84 49.00 -45.14
CA ALA A 610 -6.12 49.51 -44.65
C ALA A 610 -5.93 50.44 -43.43
N ILE A 611 -5.08 50.06 -42.47
CA ILE A 611 -4.72 50.90 -41.31
C ILE A 611 -4.07 52.21 -41.77
N LYS A 612 -3.14 52.15 -42.74
CA LYS A 612 -2.48 53.35 -43.28
C LYS A 612 -3.49 54.30 -43.95
N LYS A 613 -4.44 53.75 -44.72
CA LYS A 613 -5.50 54.53 -45.37
C LYS A 613 -6.43 55.20 -44.35
N LEU A 614 -6.73 54.54 -43.23
CA LEU A 614 -7.46 55.11 -42.10
C LEU A 614 -6.70 56.27 -41.45
N GLU A 615 -5.40 56.07 -41.16
CA GLU A 615 -4.53 57.12 -40.61
C GLU A 615 -4.47 58.34 -41.54
N GLU A 616 -4.33 58.14 -42.85
CA GLU A 616 -4.32 59.22 -43.84
C GLU A 616 -5.67 59.96 -43.93
N THR A 617 -6.78 59.22 -43.87
CA THR A 617 -8.13 59.80 -43.94
C THR A 617 -8.44 60.63 -42.69
N ALA A 618 -8.13 60.10 -41.51
CA ALA A 618 -8.29 60.81 -40.24
C ALA A 618 -7.37 62.05 -40.15
N LYS A 619 -6.15 61.98 -40.70
CA LYS A 619 -5.24 63.14 -40.77
C LYS A 619 -5.73 64.22 -41.73
N LYS A 620 -6.36 63.84 -42.85
CA LYS A 620 -6.99 64.79 -43.78
C LYS A 620 -8.22 65.46 -43.16
N ALA A 621 -9.03 64.71 -42.41
CA ALA A 621 -10.20 65.24 -41.71
C ALA A 621 -9.82 66.14 -40.52
N ASN A 622 -8.68 65.89 -39.86
CA ASN A 622 -8.18 66.66 -38.72
C ASN A 622 -6.71 67.13 -38.91
N PRO A 623 -6.45 68.14 -39.75
CA PRO A 623 -5.08 68.53 -40.15
C PRO A 623 -4.19 69.05 -39.01
N LYS A 624 -4.80 69.57 -37.93
CA LYS A 624 -4.11 70.11 -36.75
C LYS A 624 -3.92 69.08 -35.63
N ALA A 625 -4.55 67.91 -35.74
CA ALA A 625 -4.44 66.87 -34.72
C ALA A 625 -3.04 66.24 -34.74
N SER A 626 -2.48 66.04 -33.56
CA SER A 626 -1.24 65.31 -33.34
C SER A 626 -1.39 63.84 -33.73
N LYS A 627 -0.26 63.16 -33.94
CA LYS A 627 -0.24 61.72 -34.25
C LYS A 627 -0.93 60.87 -33.18
N LYS A 628 -0.92 61.33 -31.91
CA LYS A 628 -1.54 60.65 -30.78
C LYS A 628 -3.06 60.79 -30.82
N GLU A 629 -3.56 62.00 -31.09
CA GLU A 629 -5.00 62.28 -31.23
C GLU A 629 -5.62 61.56 -32.44
N ILE A 630 -4.90 61.49 -33.57
CA ILE A 630 -5.32 60.69 -34.73
C ILE A 630 -5.40 59.20 -34.38
N GLY A 631 -4.42 58.70 -33.62
CA GLY A 631 -4.41 57.32 -33.14
C GLY A 631 -5.58 56.99 -32.20
N GLU A 632 -6.04 57.95 -31.41
CA GLU A 632 -7.25 57.78 -30.57
C GLU A 632 -8.54 57.81 -31.38
N LEU A 633 -8.63 58.69 -32.40
CA LEU A 633 -9.81 58.80 -33.27
C LEU A 633 -10.08 57.53 -34.09
N ILE A 634 -9.04 56.82 -34.53
CA ILE A 634 -9.16 55.60 -35.35
C ILE A 634 -9.02 54.31 -34.53
N LYS A 635 -8.94 54.42 -33.21
CA LYS A 635 -8.62 53.30 -32.32
C LYS A 635 -9.58 52.13 -32.54
N ASP A 636 -10.89 52.41 -32.56
CA ASP A 636 -11.93 51.38 -32.68
C ASP A 636 -11.93 50.73 -34.06
N ASP A 637 -11.76 51.52 -35.14
CA ASP A 637 -11.64 51.00 -36.51
C ASP A 637 -10.37 50.15 -36.70
N LYS A 638 -9.25 50.56 -36.08
CA LYS A 638 -8.01 49.80 -36.10
C LYS A 638 -8.15 48.47 -35.36
N ILE A 639 -8.84 48.46 -34.22
CA ILE A 639 -9.17 47.23 -33.49
C ILE A 639 -10.04 46.33 -34.37
N LYS A 640 -11.05 46.88 -35.03
CA LYS A 640 -11.92 46.12 -35.94
C LYS A 640 -11.15 45.45 -37.07
N ILE A 641 -10.29 46.19 -37.78
CA ILE A 641 -9.45 45.63 -38.86
C ILE A 641 -8.49 44.56 -38.33
N GLN A 642 -7.93 44.76 -37.12
CA GLN A 642 -7.05 43.79 -36.51
C GLN A 642 -7.81 42.50 -36.14
N ASN A 643 -9.04 42.61 -35.65
CA ASN A 643 -9.90 41.47 -35.35
C ASN A 643 -10.30 40.73 -36.64
N GLU A 644 -10.74 41.42 -37.68
CA GLU A 644 -11.06 40.78 -38.98
C GLU A 644 -9.88 40.01 -39.56
N PHE A 645 -8.65 40.54 -39.44
CA PHE A 645 -7.45 39.81 -39.83
C PHE A 645 -7.21 38.58 -38.94
N ASN A 646 -7.35 38.71 -37.62
CA ASN A 646 -7.15 37.61 -36.69
C ASN A 646 -8.17 36.49 -36.94
N ASP A 647 -9.44 36.83 -37.20
CA ASP A 647 -10.52 35.90 -37.49
C ASP A 647 -10.22 35.13 -38.78
N LYS A 648 -9.86 35.81 -39.88
CA LYS A 648 -9.44 35.16 -41.13
C LYS A 648 -8.27 34.18 -40.94
N VAL A 649 -7.27 34.58 -40.15
CA VAL A 649 -6.12 33.71 -39.86
C VAL A 649 -6.53 32.52 -39.02
N SER A 650 -7.43 32.71 -38.05
CA SER A 650 -7.96 31.62 -37.21
C SER A 650 -8.76 30.62 -38.05
N ASP A 651 -9.69 31.09 -38.87
CA ASP A 651 -10.52 30.23 -39.72
C ASP A 651 -9.67 29.39 -40.68
N PHE A 652 -8.66 30.01 -41.30
CA PHE A 652 -7.77 29.29 -42.20
C PHE A 652 -6.86 28.30 -41.45
N LYS A 653 -6.46 28.62 -40.23
CA LYS A 653 -5.73 27.71 -39.36
C LYS A 653 -6.58 26.49 -39.00
N ASP A 654 -7.84 26.70 -38.64
CA ASP A 654 -8.78 25.62 -38.32
C ASP A 654 -9.04 24.73 -39.55
N GLU A 655 -9.20 25.33 -40.74
CA GLU A 655 -9.30 24.57 -42.00
C GLU A 655 -8.06 23.71 -42.27
N MET A 656 -6.85 24.23 -41.99
CA MET A 656 -5.61 23.45 -42.14
C MET A 656 -5.51 22.31 -41.14
N ILE A 657 -5.99 22.52 -39.91
CA ILE A 657 -6.04 21.48 -38.87
C ILE A 657 -7.00 20.36 -39.31
N ASP A 658 -8.18 20.69 -39.81
CA ASP A 658 -9.15 19.70 -40.32
C ASP A 658 -8.58 18.90 -41.50
N LYS A 659 -7.92 19.58 -42.45
CA LYS A 659 -7.23 18.92 -43.57
C LYS A 659 -6.09 18.03 -43.10
N TYR A 660 -5.36 18.44 -42.06
CA TYR A 660 -4.32 17.60 -41.46
C TYR A 660 -4.92 16.34 -40.86
N PHE A 661 -5.99 16.42 -40.08
CA PHE A 661 -6.64 15.25 -39.51
C PHE A 661 -7.20 14.31 -40.59
N ALA A 662 -7.86 14.85 -41.61
CA ALA A 662 -8.36 14.06 -42.73
C ALA A 662 -7.22 13.35 -43.50
N GLY A 663 -6.10 14.05 -43.73
CA GLY A 663 -4.92 13.49 -44.39
C GLY A 663 -4.20 12.45 -43.55
N LYS A 664 -4.16 12.63 -42.23
CA LYS A 664 -3.49 11.75 -41.25
C LYS A 664 -4.05 10.33 -41.27
N VAL A 665 -5.36 10.17 -41.44
CA VAL A 665 -6.05 8.85 -41.52
C VAL A 665 -5.48 7.99 -42.65
N GLY A 666 -5.04 8.58 -43.77
CA GLY A 666 -4.53 7.84 -44.93
C GLY A 666 -3.03 7.53 -44.89
N ILE A 667 -2.31 7.93 -43.84
CA ILE A 667 -0.85 7.84 -43.77
C ILE A 667 -0.38 6.69 -42.89
N PHE A 668 -1.13 6.39 -41.84
CA PHE A 668 -0.80 5.31 -40.91
C PHE A 668 -1.38 3.99 -41.37
N GLU A 669 -0.68 2.91 -41.05
CA GLU A 669 -1.23 1.57 -41.18
C GLU A 669 -2.40 1.46 -40.20
N ASP A 670 -3.56 1.06 -40.72
CA ASP A 670 -4.74 0.86 -39.89
C ASP A 670 -4.54 -0.36 -38.99
N TYR A 671 -4.97 -0.24 -37.74
CA TYR A 671 -4.82 -1.30 -36.76
C TYR A 671 -5.97 -1.30 -35.76
N GLN A 672 -6.30 -2.50 -35.26
CA GLN A 672 -7.39 -2.66 -34.32
C GLN A 672 -7.02 -2.11 -32.94
N ILE A 673 -7.97 -1.42 -32.32
CA ILE A 673 -7.89 -0.93 -30.94
C ILE A 673 -9.05 -1.53 -30.16
N PHE A 674 -8.75 -2.11 -29.00
CA PHE A 674 -9.78 -2.63 -28.11
C PHE A 674 -10.38 -1.49 -27.29
N MET A 675 -11.69 -1.27 -27.42
CA MET A 675 -12.40 -0.21 -26.69
C MET A 675 -13.43 -0.84 -25.78
N ALA A 676 -13.44 -0.44 -24.50
CA ALA A 676 -14.47 -0.87 -23.55
C ALA A 676 -14.88 0.29 -22.63
N ILE A 677 -16.11 0.23 -22.14
CA ILE A 677 -16.63 1.11 -21.11
C ILE A 677 -17.12 0.19 -20.00
N ALA A 678 -16.55 0.31 -18.81
CA ALA A 678 -17.04 -0.39 -17.63
C ALA A 678 -18.00 0.53 -16.88
N GLU A 679 -19.22 0.07 -16.66
CA GLU A 679 -20.21 0.80 -15.86
C GLU A 679 -20.16 0.38 -14.39
N ASP A 680 -19.97 -0.92 -14.15
CA ASP A 680 -19.82 -1.50 -12.81
C ASP A 680 -18.46 -2.18 -12.66
N ILE A 681 -17.70 -1.71 -11.67
CA ILE A 681 -16.35 -2.17 -11.38
C ILE A 681 -16.27 -2.90 -10.04
N GLY A 682 -17.40 -3.39 -9.52
CA GLY A 682 -17.47 -4.14 -8.26
C GLY A 682 -17.78 -3.33 -7.02
N TYR A 683 -17.95 -2.01 -7.13
CA TYR A 683 -18.33 -1.15 -6.01
C TYR A 683 -18.98 0.17 -6.46
N ASP A 684 -19.81 0.74 -5.58
CA ASP A 684 -20.49 2.02 -5.80
C ASP A 684 -19.65 3.23 -5.37
N ALA A 685 -20.19 4.45 -5.51
CA ALA A 685 -19.51 5.69 -5.12
C ALA A 685 -19.11 5.77 -3.63
N THR A 686 -19.75 4.96 -2.78
CA THR A 686 -19.48 4.88 -1.33
C THR A 686 -18.48 3.77 -1.00
N GLY A 687 -18.03 3.00 -2.00
CA GLY A 687 -17.14 1.86 -1.83
C GLY A 687 -17.84 0.58 -1.38
N ARG A 688 -19.18 0.52 -1.45
CA ARG A 688 -19.92 -0.71 -1.13
C ARG A 688 -19.90 -1.65 -2.33
N GLU A 689 -19.70 -2.93 -2.06
CA GLU A 689 -19.69 -3.96 -3.10
C GLU A 689 -21.05 -4.06 -3.80
N THR A 690 -21.02 -4.08 -5.13
CA THR A 690 -22.21 -4.19 -6.00
C THR A 690 -22.55 -5.64 -6.35
N GLY A 691 -21.60 -6.57 -6.15
CA GLY A 691 -21.74 -7.98 -6.53
C GLY A 691 -21.57 -8.25 -8.04
N ASN A 692 -21.29 -7.22 -8.84
CA ASN A 692 -21.03 -7.32 -10.29
C ASN A 692 -19.74 -6.55 -10.63
N ASN A 693 -18.87 -7.10 -11.46
CA ASN A 693 -17.62 -6.44 -11.84
C ASN A 693 -17.26 -6.77 -13.30
N GLU A 694 -17.59 -5.85 -14.20
CA GLU A 694 -17.39 -6.00 -15.65
C GLU A 694 -15.92 -6.04 -16.03
N LEU A 695 -15.03 -5.48 -15.19
CA LEU A 695 -13.59 -5.49 -15.45
C LEU A 695 -13.02 -6.91 -15.51
N VAL A 696 -13.65 -7.88 -14.84
CA VAL A 696 -13.20 -9.29 -14.88
C VAL A 696 -13.33 -9.87 -16.28
N ASP A 697 -14.42 -9.58 -16.97
CA ASP A 697 -14.65 -10.09 -18.33
C ASP A 697 -13.93 -9.25 -19.38
N ILE A 698 -13.87 -7.92 -19.18
CA ILE A 698 -13.05 -7.04 -20.03
C ILE A 698 -11.58 -7.48 -19.98
N ALA A 699 -11.02 -7.81 -18.81
CA ALA A 699 -9.65 -8.28 -18.68
C ALA A 699 -9.37 -9.54 -19.51
N LYS A 700 -10.30 -10.51 -19.51
CA LYS A 700 -10.14 -11.77 -20.26
C LYS A 700 -10.11 -11.52 -21.77
N GLU A 701 -11.02 -10.70 -22.28
CA GLU A 701 -11.06 -10.39 -23.72
C GLU A 701 -9.87 -9.52 -24.13
N LEU A 702 -9.46 -8.56 -23.31
CA LEU A 702 -8.28 -7.75 -23.56
C LEU A 702 -7.00 -8.60 -23.56
N TYR A 703 -6.87 -9.55 -22.62
CA TYR A 703 -5.76 -10.50 -22.58
C TYR A 703 -5.67 -11.34 -23.87
N ARG A 704 -6.80 -11.85 -24.36
CA ARG A 704 -6.87 -12.58 -25.64
C ARG A 704 -6.45 -11.69 -26.80
N PHE A 705 -6.92 -10.45 -26.82
CA PHE A 705 -6.58 -9.48 -27.87
C PHE A 705 -5.08 -9.13 -27.86
N ILE A 706 -4.47 -8.93 -26.69
CA ILE A 706 -3.02 -8.71 -26.55
C ILE A 706 -2.21 -9.90 -27.05
N ASN A 707 -2.63 -11.13 -26.70
CA ASN A 707 -1.96 -12.34 -27.20
C ASN A 707 -2.08 -12.46 -28.72
N HIS A 708 -3.25 -12.16 -29.28
CA HIS A 708 -3.43 -12.12 -30.73
C HIS A 708 -2.46 -11.14 -31.39
N ILE A 709 -2.33 -9.92 -30.86
CA ILE A 709 -1.35 -8.93 -31.34
C ILE A 709 0.08 -9.47 -31.27
N ASN A 710 0.46 -10.09 -30.16
CA ASN A 710 1.81 -10.66 -29.98
C ASN A 710 2.11 -11.79 -30.98
N GLU A 711 1.09 -12.53 -31.44
CA GLU A 711 1.23 -13.59 -32.43
C GLU A 711 1.24 -13.05 -33.88
N THR A 712 0.40 -12.06 -34.20
CA THR A 712 0.21 -11.58 -35.57
C THR A 712 1.18 -10.47 -35.97
N GLU A 713 1.53 -9.59 -35.04
CA GLU A 713 2.43 -8.48 -35.28
C GLU A 713 3.83 -8.94 -34.91
N LYS A 714 4.53 -9.53 -35.88
CA LYS A 714 5.91 -9.99 -35.75
C LYS A 714 6.77 -8.90 -35.08
N LEU A 715 7.36 -9.28 -33.95
CA LEU A 715 8.43 -8.58 -33.25
C LEU A 715 9.68 -8.46 -34.14
#